data_AF-A0A812PAN1-F1
#
_entry.id   AF-A0A812PAN1-F1
#
_cell.length_a   1.000
_cell.length_b   1.000
_cell.length_c   1.000
_cell.angle_alpha   90.00
_cell.angle_beta   90.00
_cell.angle_gamma   90.00
#
_symmetry.space_group_name_H-M   'P 1'
#
loop_
_entity.id
_entity.type
_entity.pdbx_description
1 polymer ?
#
loop_
_entity_poly.entity_id
_entity_poly.type
_entity_poly.pdbx_seq_one_letter_code
_entity_poly.pdbx_strand_id
1 'polypeptide(L)'
;MEAQKHLRAHTGASASVSAPVPPAAGSTAAPPGAESTIDQSEGISREPSQGLFILELKHSDDKQNFIYSSDGMQVIDVCKKVLEQGLQSLADVPQLDALVVPQLFRTVVHKQVLSTVDATEPWVVQRRDVLVGKLERTLPALSEFLQLFEPYESLLRLDPAEYVKEKSAAEISTDETKQFILEHMDEEQKVLDAIPDTTVVGLFEIHCSEIRKVLASRHRKIVELLEEMLLNRFRDSAQEVADMFQGIFAQLRKAPKNIEQSTELREFMSGVPGEVSKAAPDINKCIQIYTVLEGFAVKLTNDDAYQRWRVFGCPKQTFDLMGQVEHELVKAEKGYLKEMQQEQSDFDENLVDLAGIVDTFAQYSSLANIKEIYENVVSVNDRLREASSQAKLFNSREALFGQESSDYTHLQQLQKEWEPFSQLWVTAYHWLEDSEKWMNGPFHEIDAKYCEQSVTTGAKTLFKTVKGLEKREDAGKVLQIARDIKGQIDAFQPYVPIVTGLRNPGMRERHWTQVSELVGNEVNPNMEEFALKSFISLGMLDHVSTISDIGDRSGKELSIETQLTNMMRAWDSMKFDCSEPYRTTETYILKGADEVIALIDEQIVVTQAMQFSPFNKPFKDEIDAWAEKLLYMSECLDGWLKVQRAWMYLQPIFDSPDIMKQLPTEGKKFRLVDSKWRQTMARLHQNSAALQACSMEGLLEIWNNANADLDMVQKGLDDYLETKRGAFARFYFLSNARIPAPAVLDCLVRLGH
;
A
#
# COMPACT_ATOMS: atom_id res chain seq x y z
N MET A 1 0.78 -11.37 48.61
CA MET A 1 1.27 -10.30 49.51
C MET A 1 2.79 -10.40 49.69
N GLU A 2 3.57 -10.43 48.60
CA GLU A 2 5.03 -10.69 48.69
C GLU A 2 5.88 -9.86 47.70
N ALA A 3 5.24 -9.06 46.84
CA ALA A 3 5.90 -8.20 45.83
C ALA A 3 6.20 -6.77 46.33
N GLN A 4 6.24 -6.54 47.66
CA GLN A 4 6.34 -5.19 48.26
C GLN A 4 7.66 -4.93 49.00
N LYS A 5 8.68 -5.77 48.79
CA LYS A 5 9.91 -5.80 49.60
C LYS A 5 11.20 -5.27 48.95
N HIS A 6 11.19 -4.96 47.65
CA HIS A 6 12.41 -4.54 46.92
C HIS A 6 12.57 -3.03 46.70
N LEU A 7 11.69 -2.18 47.24
CA LEU A 7 11.81 -0.71 47.15
C LEU A 7 11.99 -0.03 48.53
N ARG A 8 12.80 -0.64 49.40
CA ARG A 8 13.21 -0.07 50.71
C ARG A 8 14.70 -0.26 50.98
N ALA A 9 15.52 0.46 50.22
CA ALA A 9 16.89 0.81 50.58
C ALA A 9 17.17 2.23 50.08
N HIS A 10 17.87 3.04 50.89
CA HIS A 10 18.26 4.43 50.60
C HIS A 10 17.17 5.52 50.63
N THR A 11 16.48 5.65 51.77
CA THR A 11 16.01 6.96 52.26
C THR A 11 16.41 7.12 53.72
N GLY A 12 17.28 8.08 54.04
CA GLY A 12 17.78 8.23 55.42
C GLY A 12 18.85 9.29 55.65
N ALA A 13 18.58 10.56 55.30
CA ALA A 13 19.21 11.72 55.94
C ALA A 13 18.39 12.99 55.64
N SER A 14 17.90 13.67 56.67
CA SER A 14 17.24 14.97 56.56
C SER A 14 18.23 16.10 56.83
N ALA A 15 18.26 17.12 55.98
CA ALA A 15 18.77 18.44 56.35
C ALA A 15 18.05 19.53 55.55
N SER A 16 17.34 20.41 56.24
CA SER A 16 16.73 21.62 55.70
C SER A 16 17.79 22.70 55.48
N VAL A 17 17.90 23.27 54.28
CA VAL A 17 18.64 24.53 54.05
C VAL A 17 17.80 25.46 53.18
N SER A 18 17.61 26.68 53.68
CA SER A 18 16.94 27.79 53.01
C SER A 18 17.86 28.51 52.02
N ALA A 19 17.28 29.03 50.93
CA ALA A 19 18.01 29.86 49.96
C ALA A 19 18.60 31.15 50.55
N PRO A 20 19.69 31.65 49.95
CA PRO A 20 19.91 33.09 49.86
C PRO A 20 20.17 33.60 48.44
N VAL A 21 19.76 34.85 48.21
CA VAL A 21 19.94 35.66 47.00
C VAL A 21 21.37 36.25 46.96
N PRO A 22 22.03 36.38 45.79
CA PRO A 22 23.29 37.11 45.68
C PRO A 22 23.07 38.64 45.57
N PRO A 23 23.75 39.47 46.37
CA PRO A 23 23.75 40.93 46.22
C PRO A 23 24.91 41.45 45.34
N ALA A 24 24.83 42.74 45.01
CA ALA A 24 25.73 43.44 44.08
C ALA A 24 27.10 43.83 44.68
N ALA A 25 27.96 44.37 43.80
CA ALA A 25 29.36 44.72 44.03
C ALA A 25 29.62 45.74 45.16
N GLY A 26 30.81 45.62 45.78
CA GLY A 26 31.35 46.60 46.74
C GLY A 26 32.88 46.48 46.84
N SER A 27 33.57 47.59 46.55
CA SER A 27 35.04 47.72 46.56
C SER A 27 35.64 47.77 47.98
N THR A 28 36.84 47.22 48.21
CA THR A 28 38.06 47.96 48.69
C THR A 28 39.21 47.08 49.23
N ALA A 29 40.43 47.64 49.18
CA ALA A 29 41.61 47.40 50.03
C ALA A 29 42.54 46.18 49.82
N ALA A 30 43.81 46.48 49.50
CA ALA A 30 45.00 45.62 49.67
C ALA A 30 45.51 45.64 51.13
N PRO A 31 46.47 44.78 51.55
CA PRO A 31 47.92 45.13 51.51
C PRO A 31 48.86 43.88 51.38
N PRO A 32 50.16 43.86 51.79
CA PRO A 32 51.30 44.40 51.02
C PRO A 32 52.58 43.51 50.96
N GLY A 33 53.55 43.93 50.11
CA GLY A 33 55.00 43.66 50.27
C GLY A 33 55.58 42.40 49.59
N ALA A 34 56.88 42.33 49.25
CA ALA A 34 57.94 43.35 49.21
C ALA A 34 59.17 42.85 48.38
N GLU A 35 60.09 43.77 48.04
CA GLU A 35 61.45 43.51 47.49
C GLU A 35 61.53 42.99 46.03
N SER A 36 62.52 43.32 45.18
CA SER A 36 63.53 44.41 45.08
C SER A 36 64.06 44.40 43.61
N THR A 37 64.87 45.32 43.05
CA THR A 37 65.61 46.53 43.47
C THR A 37 65.51 47.57 42.31
N ILE A 38 65.85 48.86 42.53
CA ILE A 38 65.95 49.88 41.46
C ILE A 38 67.40 50.07 41.03
N ASP A 39 67.66 49.97 39.72
CA ASP A 39 68.85 50.56 39.07
C ASP A 39 68.40 51.71 38.14
N GLN A 40 69.21 52.75 38.03
CA GLN A 40 68.81 54.02 37.41
C GLN A 40 69.33 54.14 35.96
N SER A 41 68.40 54.27 35.00
CA SER A 41 68.70 54.94 33.74
C SER A 41 67.47 55.68 33.21
N GLU A 42 67.68 56.91 32.75
CA GLU A 42 66.61 57.75 32.20
C GLU A 42 66.16 57.23 30.83
N GLY A 43 64.88 56.89 30.71
CA GLY A 43 64.27 56.46 29.46
C GLY A 43 62.83 56.93 29.38
N ILE A 44 62.55 57.85 28.46
CA ILE A 44 61.25 58.52 28.30
C ILE A 44 60.11 57.49 28.20
N SER A 45 59.16 57.56 29.14
CA SER A 45 57.91 56.81 29.10
C SER A 45 57.16 57.10 27.80
N ARG A 46 57.11 56.12 26.89
CA ARG A 46 56.17 56.16 25.76
C ARG A 46 54.80 55.71 26.26
N GLU A 47 53.80 56.54 26.06
CA GLU A 47 52.40 56.12 26.13
C GLU A 47 52.15 54.96 25.14
N PRO A 48 51.19 54.04 25.42
CA PRO A 48 50.84 52.99 24.49
C PRO A 48 50.39 53.63 23.17
N SER A 49 51.04 53.24 22.08
CA SER A 49 50.86 53.86 20.76
C SER A 49 49.46 53.61 20.23
N GLN A 50 48.62 54.65 20.25
CA GLN A 50 47.40 54.69 19.44
C GLN A 50 47.78 54.58 17.95
N GLY A 51 46.97 53.86 17.18
CA GLY A 51 47.15 53.78 15.73
C GLY A 51 46.97 55.16 15.10
N LEU A 52 47.74 55.46 14.05
CA LEU A 52 47.58 56.69 13.28
C LEU A 52 46.37 56.63 12.32
N PHE A 53 45.95 55.42 11.97
CA PHE A 53 44.80 55.17 11.10
C PHE A 53 43.93 54.07 11.70
N ILE A 54 42.61 54.19 11.56
CA ILE A 54 41.66 53.18 12.01
C ILE A 54 41.18 52.38 10.78
N LEU A 55 41.24 51.05 10.87
CA LEU A 55 40.66 50.12 9.90
C LEU A 55 39.66 49.21 10.62
N GLU A 56 38.59 48.83 9.94
CA GLU A 56 37.60 47.89 10.47
C GLU A 56 37.72 46.57 9.68
N LEU A 57 37.87 45.44 10.39
CA LEU A 57 37.90 44.13 9.77
C LEU A 57 36.46 43.67 9.46
N LYS A 58 36.21 43.23 8.22
CA LYS A 58 34.90 42.82 7.69
C LYS A 58 35.01 41.50 6.95
N HIS A 59 33.88 40.82 6.77
CA HIS A 59 33.78 39.76 5.77
C HIS A 59 33.34 40.35 4.43
N SER A 60 33.71 39.70 3.33
CA SER A 60 33.15 40.01 2.00
C SER A 60 31.63 39.78 1.97
N ASP A 61 30.90 40.47 1.09
CA ASP A 61 29.45 40.27 0.88
C ASP A 61 29.11 38.83 0.47
N ASP A 62 30.02 38.18 -0.29
CA ASP A 62 29.93 36.76 -0.66
C ASP A 62 30.26 35.80 0.50
N LYS A 63 30.62 36.32 1.69
CA LYS A 63 31.01 35.59 2.92
C LYS A 63 32.22 34.65 2.78
N GLN A 64 32.98 34.74 1.70
CA GLN A 64 34.07 33.79 1.45
C GLN A 64 35.35 34.13 2.22
N ASN A 65 35.72 35.41 2.33
CA ASN A 65 37.04 35.87 2.81
C ASN A 65 36.92 37.06 3.79
N PHE A 66 37.99 37.30 4.55
CA PHE A 66 38.18 38.48 5.40
C PHE A 66 38.83 39.65 4.64
N ILE A 67 38.35 40.87 4.88
CA ILE A 67 38.79 42.11 4.20
C ILE A 67 38.84 43.29 5.17
N TYR A 68 39.63 44.31 4.87
CA TYR A 68 39.58 45.60 5.58
C TYR A 68 38.54 46.54 4.96
N SER A 69 38.00 47.46 5.76
CA SER A 69 37.05 48.50 5.34
C SER A 69 37.58 49.47 4.27
N SER A 70 38.90 49.59 4.16
CA SER A 70 39.60 50.41 3.17
C SER A 70 40.91 49.72 2.78
N ASP A 71 41.34 49.89 1.53
CA ASP A 71 42.64 49.40 1.05
C ASP A 71 43.79 50.24 1.67
N GLY A 72 44.81 49.57 2.18
CA GLY A 72 45.99 50.21 2.76
C GLY A 72 46.74 51.12 1.78
N MET A 73 46.69 50.85 0.47
CA MET A 73 47.26 51.74 -0.54
C MET A 73 46.54 53.11 -0.60
N GLN A 74 45.22 53.14 -0.37
CA GLN A 74 44.45 54.39 -0.35
C GLN A 74 44.88 55.29 0.80
N VAL A 75 45.27 54.72 1.96
CA VAL A 75 45.79 55.47 3.10
C VAL A 75 47.11 56.15 2.72
N ILE A 76 47.99 55.47 1.98
CA ILE A 76 49.26 56.05 1.50
C ILE A 76 49.00 57.21 0.54
N ASP A 77 48.03 57.08 -0.37
CA ASP A 77 47.67 58.16 -1.31
C ASP A 77 47.01 59.35 -0.61
N VAL A 78 46.22 59.13 0.45
CA VAL A 78 45.73 60.21 1.33
C VAL A 78 46.89 60.92 2.02
N CYS A 79 47.89 60.19 2.54
CA CYS A 79 49.09 60.80 3.14
C CYS A 79 49.89 61.64 2.14
N LYS A 80 50.09 61.17 0.90
CA LYS A 80 50.71 61.95 -0.18
C LYS A 80 49.95 63.24 -0.42
N LYS A 81 48.62 63.15 -0.58
CA LYS A 81 47.74 64.28 -0.86
C LYS A 81 47.72 65.32 0.27
N VAL A 82 47.75 64.89 1.54
CA VAL A 82 47.83 65.80 2.70
C VAL A 82 49.18 66.53 2.74
N LEU A 83 50.29 65.85 2.42
CA LEU A 83 51.60 66.50 2.31
C LEU A 83 51.62 67.53 1.17
N GLU A 84 51.07 67.20 0.01
CA GLU A 84 50.96 68.10 -1.14
C GLU A 84 50.08 69.32 -0.84
N GLN A 85 48.93 69.13 -0.18
CA GLN A 85 48.08 70.23 0.30
C GLN A 85 48.79 71.12 1.34
N GLY A 86 49.55 70.51 2.26
CA GLY A 86 50.37 71.22 3.23
C GLY A 86 51.40 72.13 2.56
N LEU A 87 52.17 71.59 1.61
CA LEU A 87 53.14 72.35 0.81
C LEU A 87 52.45 73.46 0.00
N GLN A 88 51.32 73.17 -0.64
CA GLN A 88 50.57 74.15 -1.42
C GLN A 88 50.05 75.32 -0.56
N SER A 89 49.68 75.07 0.71
CA SER A 89 49.27 76.13 1.63
C SER A 89 50.40 77.08 2.06
N LEU A 90 51.65 76.62 1.98
CA LEU A 90 52.84 77.43 2.28
C LEU A 90 53.26 78.31 1.09
N ALA A 91 52.95 77.90 -0.15
CA ALA A 91 53.32 78.63 -1.37
C ALA A 91 52.79 80.07 -1.45
N ASP A 92 51.76 80.40 -0.67
CA ASP A 92 50.99 81.64 -0.78
C ASP A 92 51.32 82.71 0.28
N VAL A 93 52.32 82.48 1.14
CA VAL A 93 52.68 83.35 2.27
C VAL A 93 53.30 84.68 1.78
N PRO A 94 52.70 85.85 2.06
CA PRO A 94 53.19 87.14 1.58
C PRO A 94 54.48 87.59 2.27
N GLN A 95 55.32 88.36 1.57
CA GLN A 95 56.52 88.97 2.15
C GLN A 95 56.15 90.08 3.15
N LEU A 96 56.89 90.17 4.27
CA LEU A 96 56.65 91.15 5.32
C LEU A 96 56.79 92.59 4.79
N ASP A 97 57.75 92.83 3.89
CA ASP A 97 58.02 94.15 3.31
C ASP A 97 56.82 94.68 2.51
N ALA A 98 56.11 93.79 1.79
CA ALA A 98 54.91 94.12 1.03
C ALA A 98 53.71 94.46 1.94
N LEU A 99 53.68 93.93 3.17
CA LEU A 99 52.66 94.25 4.19
C LEU A 99 52.97 95.55 4.95
N VAL A 100 54.25 95.81 5.27
CA VAL A 100 54.67 96.96 6.07
C VAL A 100 54.83 98.23 5.24
N VAL A 101 55.23 98.13 3.96
CA VAL A 101 55.44 99.30 3.08
C VAL A 101 54.71 99.16 1.73
N PRO A 102 53.36 99.12 1.69
CA PRO A 102 52.60 98.86 0.45
C PRO A 102 52.83 99.87 -0.68
N GLN A 103 53.33 101.06 -0.34
CA GLN A 103 53.61 102.15 -1.30
C GLN A 103 54.79 101.81 -2.24
N LEU A 104 55.78 101.01 -1.79
CA LEU A 104 56.97 100.69 -2.58
C LEU A 104 56.70 99.65 -3.68
N PHE A 105 55.66 98.82 -3.52
CA PHE A 105 55.44 97.61 -4.31
C PHE A 105 54.24 97.71 -5.28
N ARG A 106 53.66 98.91 -5.45
CA ARG A 106 52.48 99.17 -6.31
C ARG A 106 52.64 98.79 -7.80
N THR A 107 53.87 98.66 -8.28
CA THR A 107 54.21 98.33 -9.68
C THR A 107 54.60 96.86 -9.89
N VAL A 108 54.56 96.01 -8.87
CA VAL A 108 54.90 94.59 -9.00
C VAL A 108 53.68 93.79 -9.45
N VAL A 109 53.77 93.19 -10.65
CA VAL A 109 52.64 92.49 -11.31
C VAL A 109 52.42 91.06 -10.77
N HIS A 110 53.38 90.53 -10.01
CA HIS A 110 53.33 89.19 -9.44
C HIS A 110 53.18 89.25 -7.92
N LYS A 111 52.41 88.33 -7.33
CA LYS A 111 52.21 88.25 -5.88
C LYS A 111 53.58 88.00 -5.20
N GLN A 112 54.05 88.97 -4.42
CA GLN A 112 55.31 88.83 -3.67
C GLN A 112 55.11 87.92 -2.46
N VAL A 113 55.27 86.63 -2.71
CA VAL A 113 55.34 85.58 -1.68
C VAL A 113 56.78 85.39 -1.22
N LEU A 114 56.96 84.88 0.01
CA LEU A 114 58.25 84.37 0.45
C LEU A 114 58.69 83.21 -0.45
N SER A 115 59.99 83.01 -0.61
CA SER A 115 60.52 81.80 -1.24
C SER A 115 60.33 80.63 -0.27
N THR A 116 59.15 80.00 -0.34
CA THR A 116 58.80 78.81 0.44
C THR A 116 59.16 77.54 -0.30
N VAL A 117 59.14 76.42 0.42
CA VAL A 117 59.46 75.08 -0.09
C VAL A 117 58.47 74.67 -1.20
N ASP A 118 58.97 74.38 -2.40
CA ASP A 118 58.18 73.88 -3.52
C ASP A 118 58.16 72.34 -3.60
N ALA A 119 57.04 71.76 -4.03
CA ALA A 119 56.84 70.31 -4.11
C ALA A 119 57.77 69.61 -5.13
N THR A 120 58.33 70.35 -6.10
CA THR A 120 59.27 69.83 -7.11
C THR A 120 60.73 69.89 -6.68
N GLU A 121 61.05 70.49 -5.53
CA GLU A 121 62.43 70.55 -5.03
C GLU A 121 62.99 69.13 -4.78
N PRO A 122 64.21 68.80 -5.25
CA PRO A 122 64.73 67.42 -5.21
C PRO A 122 64.74 66.80 -3.81
N TRP A 123 64.99 67.59 -2.77
CA TRP A 123 64.98 67.10 -1.38
C TRP A 123 63.55 66.86 -0.87
N VAL A 124 62.55 67.60 -1.35
CA VAL A 124 61.13 67.42 -0.99
C VAL A 124 60.59 66.16 -1.63
N VAL A 125 60.87 65.95 -2.92
CA VAL A 125 60.57 64.70 -3.63
C VAL A 125 61.23 63.52 -2.92
N GLN A 126 62.52 63.62 -2.58
CA GLN A 126 63.23 62.59 -1.82
C GLN A 126 62.60 62.32 -0.44
N ARG A 127 62.13 63.35 0.28
CA ARG A 127 61.45 63.21 1.57
C ARG A 127 60.06 62.58 1.44
N ARG A 128 59.29 62.94 0.40
CA ARG A 128 58.01 62.31 0.06
C ARG A 128 58.20 60.84 -0.28
N ASP A 129 59.17 60.51 -1.12
CA ASP A 129 59.41 59.13 -1.54
C ASP A 129 59.95 58.28 -0.36
N VAL A 130 60.70 58.87 0.57
CA VAL A 130 61.06 58.24 1.86
C VAL A 130 59.85 58.08 2.80
N LEU A 131 58.88 58.99 2.79
CA LEU A 131 57.63 58.84 3.54
C LEU A 131 56.79 57.69 2.97
N VAL A 132 56.57 57.69 1.66
CA VAL A 132 55.82 56.65 0.94
C VAL A 132 56.48 55.28 1.14
N GLY A 133 57.78 55.16 0.88
CA GLY A 133 58.52 53.91 1.10
C GLY A 133 58.64 53.47 2.56
N LYS A 134 58.30 54.33 3.54
CA LYS A 134 58.11 53.92 4.95
C LYS A 134 56.70 53.42 5.21
N LEU A 135 55.67 54.05 4.63
CA LEU A 135 54.28 53.61 4.76
C LEU A 135 54.05 52.28 4.04
N GLU A 136 54.58 52.11 2.83
CA GLU A 136 54.48 50.85 2.05
C GLU A 136 55.08 49.66 2.81
N ARG A 137 56.16 49.87 3.56
CA ARG A 137 56.78 48.83 4.43
C ARG A 137 55.90 48.39 5.60
N THR A 138 54.82 49.10 5.90
CA THR A 138 53.87 48.70 6.96
C THR A 138 52.67 47.90 6.42
N LEU A 139 52.46 47.86 5.11
CA LEU A 139 51.36 47.11 4.50
C LEU A 139 51.49 45.58 4.62
N PRO A 140 52.68 44.94 4.49
CA PRO A 140 52.80 43.48 4.63
C PRO A 140 52.32 42.96 5.99
N ALA A 141 52.51 43.73 7.06
CA ALA A 141 52.03 43.35 8.40
C ALA A 141 50.49 43.30 8.48
N LEU A 142 49.76 44.09 7.68
CA LEU A 142 48.30 43.98 7.56
C LEU A 142 47.90 42.69 6.82
N SER A 143 48.67 42.27 5.81
CA SER A 143 48.43 41.00 5.11
C SER A 143 48.72 39.79 6.00
N GLU A 144 49.82 39.82 6.76
CA GLU A 144 50.15 38.79 7.76
C GLU A 144 49.09 38.71 8.87
N PHE A 145 48.53 39.84 9.30
CA PHE A 145 47.43 39.85 10.28
C PHE A 145 46.13 39.25 9.72
N LEU A 146 45.81 39.47 8.43
CA LEU A 146 44.65 38.80 7.80
C LEU A 146 44.80 37.27 7.76
N GLN A 147 46.03 36.76 7.56
CA GLN A 147 46.27 35.30 7.52
C GLN A 147 45.94 34.61 8.85
N LEU A 148 46.00 35.32 9.99
CA LEU A 148 45.58 34.78 11.29
C LEU A 148 44.08 34.41 11.34
N PHE A 149 43.26 34.94 10.42
CA PHE A 149 41.84 34.64 10.34
C PHE A 149 41.49 33.49 9.38
N GLU A 150 42.43 32.99 8.56
CA GLU A 150 42.20 31.87 7.62
C GLU A 150 41.52 30.63 8.28
N PRO A 151 41.88 30.19 9.51
CA PRO A 151 41.21 29.05 10.15
C PRO A 151 39.69 29.24 10.34
N TYR A 152 39.26 30.49 10.56
CA TYR A 152 37.86 30.85 10.81
C TYR A 152 37.03 31.01 9.52
N GLU A 153 37.63 30.93 8.31
CA GLU A 153 36.87 30.93 7.05
C GLU A 153 35.89 29.75 6.97
N SER A 154 36.27 28.60 7.53
CA SER A 154 35.42 27.41 7.61
C SER A 154 34.14 27.67 8.40
N LEU A 155 34.26 28.31 9.57
CA LEU A 155 33.16 28.73 10.43
C LEU A 155 32.31 29.84 9.81
N LEU A 156 32.94 30.75 9.05
CA LEU A 156 32.24 31.83 8.35
C LEU A 156 31.34 31.31 7.21
N ARG A 157 31.78 30.26 6.52
CA ARG A 157 31.05 29.58 5.42
C ARG A 157 29.97 28.60 5.92
N LEU A 158 30.06 28.12 7.16
CA LEU A 158 29.11 27.18 7.75
C LEU A 158 27.72 27.79 7.89
N ASP A 159 26.68 27.11 7.38
CA ASP A 159 25.28 27.42 7.69
C ASP A 159 24.82 26.66 8.95
N PRO A 160 24.49 27.35 10.05
CA PRO A 160 23.93 26.73 11.25
C PRO A 160 22.68 25.86 10.98
N ALA A 161 21.84 26.26 10.02
CA ALA A 161 20.59 25.54 9.74
C ALA A 161 20.84 24.21 9.02
N GLU A 162 21.76 24.18 8.06
CA GLU A 162 22.14 22.96 7.34
C GLU A 162 22.87 21.97 8.27
N TYR A 163 23.79 22.47 9.10
CA TYR A 163 24.50 21.67 10.10
C TYR A 163 23.55 20.96 11.07
N VAL A 164 22.60 21.68 11.68
CA VAL A 164 21.63 21.07 12.60
C VAL A 164 20.66 20.13 11.87
N LYS A 165 20.33 20.40 10.61
CA LYS A 165 19.51 19.50 9.79
C LYS A 165 20.20 18.16 9.51
N GLU A 166 21.49 18.17 9.17
CA GLU A 166 22.29 16.95 8.97
C GLU A 166 22.37 16.14 10.28
N LYS A 167 22.63 16.82 11.41
CA LYS A 167 22.66 16.20 12.74
C LYS A 167 21.31 15.63 13.18
N SER A 168 20.20 16.29 12.82
CA SER A 168 18.85 15.79 13.07
C SER A 168 18.55 14.51 12.30
N ALA A 169 18.95 14.45 11.02
CA ALA A 169 18.77 13.29 10.14
C ALA A 169 19.60 12.05 10.56
N ALA A 170 20.65 12.24 11.37
CA ALA A 170 21.50 11.16 11.88
C ALA A 170 20.98 10.51 13.18
N GLU A 171 19.75 10.81 13.62
CA GLU A 171 19.08 10.24 14.82
C GLU A 171 19.90 10.27 16.12
N ILE A 172 20.77 11.29 16.25
CA ILE A 172 21.69 11.49 17.38
C ILE A 172 20.94 11.49 18.72
N SER A 173 21.51 10.83 19.74
CA SER A 173 20.89 10.69 21.06
C SER A 173 20.82 12.01 21.85
N THR A 174 20.02 12.03 22.92
CA THR A 174 19.89 13.20 23.81
C THR A 174 21.22 13.60 24.45
N ASP A 175 22.03 12.62 24.87
CA ASP A 175 23.31 12.89 25.55
C ASP A 175 24.40 13.35 24.57
N GLU A 176 24.44 12.80 23.36
CA GLU A 176 25.31 13.31 22.29
C GLU A 176 24.90 14.72 21.85
N THR A 177 23.59 15.00 21.74
CA THR A 177 23.10 16.36 21.42
C THR A 177 23.50 17.36 22.50
N LYS A 178 23.39 16.97 23.78
CA LYS A 178 23.89 17.75 24.93
C LYS A 178 25.39 18.00 24.83
N GLN A 179 26.18 17.00 24.40
CA GLN A 179 27.62 17.17 24.20
C GLN A 179 27.93 18.18 23.08
N PHE A 180 27.27 18.08 21.93
CA PHE A 180 27.44 19.05 20.83
C PHE A 180 27.06 20.49 21.23
N ILE A 181 26.03 20.67 22.08
CA ILE A 181 25.70 21.99 22.64
C ILE A 181 26.86 22.51 23.50
N LEU A 182 27.41 21.70 24.40
CA LEU A 182 28.54 22.10 25.26
C LEU A 182 29.80 22.40 24.44
N GLU A 183 30.11 21.60 23.42
CA GLU A 183 31.24 21.81 22.51
C GLU A 183 31.10 23.15 21.76
N HIS A 184 29.93 23.47 21.21
CA HIS A 184 29.72 24.75 20.54
C HIS A 184 29.69 25.95 21.48
N MET A 185 29.24 25.80 22.73
CA MET A 185 29.36 26.86 23.75
C MET A 185 30.83 27.14 24.14
N ASP A 186 31.67 26.10 24.20
CA ASP A 186 33.10 26.22 24.48
C ASP A 186 33.85 26.86 23.28
N GLU A 187 33.53 26.46 22.04
CA GLU A 187 34.08 27.11 20.84
C GLU A 187 33.59 28.57 20.67
N GLU A 188 32.35 28.90 21.04
CA GLU A 188 31.89 30.29 21.11
C GLU A 188 32.76 31.12 22.07
N GLN A 189 33.02 30.59 23.27
CA GLN A 189 33.85 31.26 24.27
C GLN A 189 35.31 31.41 23.82
N LYS A 190 35.90 30.37 23.21
CA LYS A 190 37.24 30.42 22.60
C LYS A 190 37.35 31.50 21.53
N VAL A 191 36.35 31.65 20.66
CA VAL A 191 36.31 32.72 19.64
C VAL A 191 36.25 34.11 20.29
N LEU A 192 35.45 34.26 21.35
CA LEU A 192 35.35 35.53 22.09
C LEU A 192 36.65 35.87 22.82
N ASP A 193 37.38 34.90 23.36
CA ASP A 193 38.63 35.14 24.11
C ASP A 193 39.86 35.28 23.21
N ALA A 194 39.88 34.61 22.05
CA ALA A 194 41.00 34.67 21.10
C ALA A 194 41.02 35.95 20.25
N ILE A 195 39.85 36.50 19.90
CA ILE A 195 39.73 37.70 19.07
C ILE A 195 39.44 38.92 19.97
N PRO A 196 40.37 39.88 20.11
CA PRO A 196 40.14 41.11 20.87
C PRO A 196 39.23 42.09 20.10
N ASP A 197 38.63 43.07 20.78
CA ASP A 197 37.77 44.07 20.12
C ASP A 197 38.56 45.04 19.23
N THR A 198 39.77 45.43 19.66
CA THR A 198 40.73 46.23 18.88
C THR A 198 42.16 45.70 19.02
N THR A 199 43.02 45.94 18.04
CA THR A 199 44.45 45.60 18.06
C THR A 199 45.25 46.55 17.18
N VAL A 200 46.47 46.90 17.60
CA VAL A 200 47.37 47.78 16.84
C VAL A 200 48.36 46.96 16.03
N VAL A 201 48.36 47.13 14.70
CA VAL A 201 49.29 46.52 13.75
C VAL A 201 50.07 47.62 13.03
N GLY A 202 51.30 47.84 13.48
CA GLY A 202 52.19 48.85 12.91
C GLY A 202 51.69 50.29 13.14
N LEU A 203 51.09 50.88 12.10
CA LEU A 203 50.51 52.24 12.13
C LEU A 203 48.98 52.23 12.22
N PHE A 204 48.35 51.06 12.19
CA PHE A 204 46.91 50.89 12.07
C PHE A 204 46.33 50.33 13.36
N GLU A 205 45.23 50.93 13.84
CA GLU A 205 44.36 50.35 14.84
C GLU A 205 43.22 49.61 14.11
N ILE A 206 43.18 48.29 14.28
CA ILE A 206 42.21 47.41 13.63
C ILE A 206 41.10 47.11 14.62
N HIS A 207 39.86 47.43 14.24
CA HIS A 207 38.65 47.04 14.96
C HIS A 207 38.18 45.67 14.46
N CYS A 208 38.13 44.68 15.37
CA CYS A 208 37.73 43.30 15.10
C CYS A 208 36.37 42.93 15.73
N SER A 209 35.76 43.86 16.47
CA SER A 209 34.53 43.64 17.25
C SER A 209 33.35 43.07 16.45
N GLU A 210 33.15 43.49 15.20
CA GLU A 210 32.06 42.96 14.36
C GLU A 210 32.33 41.52 13.89
N ILE A 211 33.57 41.18 13.52
CA ILE A 211 33.94 39.80 13.16
C ILE A 211 33.84 38.88 14.37
N ARG A 212 34.35 39.33 15.53
CA ARG A 212 34.25 38.64 16.81
C ARG A 212 32.81 38.25 17.13
N LYS A 213 31.87 39.20 16.99
CA LYS A 213 30.42 38.96 17.14
C LYS A 213 29.88 38.01 16.08
N VAL A 214 30.23 38.20 14.79
CA VAL A 214 29.73 37.35 13.70
C VAL A 214 30.15 35.89 13.89
N LEU A 215 31.42 35.62 14.18
CA LEU A 215 31.92 34.25 14.39
C LEU A 215 31.31 33.61 15.65
N ALA A 216 31.25 34.33 16.78
CA ALA A 216 30.60 33.84 17.99
C ALA A 216 29.09 33.57 17.75
N SER A 217 28.40 34.44 17.01
CA SER A 217 26.98 34.28 16.68
C SER A 217 26.67 33.03 15.84
N ARG A 218 27.64 32.51 15.07
CA ARG A 218 27.49 31.25 14.33
C ARG A 218 27.34 30.08 15.30
N HIS A 219 28.25 29.96 16.27
CA HIS A 219 28.16 28.93 17.32
C HIS A 219 26.92 29.10 18.19
N ARG A 220 26.61 30.33 18.62
CA ARG A 220 25.36 30.64 19.34
C ARG A 220 24.12 30.18 18.57
N LYS A 221 24.07 30.41 17.25
CA LYS A 221 22.92 30.02 16.44
C LYS A 221 22.81 28.51 16.25
N ILE A 222 23.92 27.77 16.20
CA ILE A 222 23.91 26.30 16.23
C ILE A 222 23.34 25.82 17.57
N VAL A 223 23.76 26.38 18.70
CA VAL A 223 23.25 26.06 20.03
C VAL A 223 21.73 26.28 20.11
N GLU A 224 21.24 27.47 19.72
CA GLU A 224 19.79 27.77 19.69
C GLU A 224 18.98 26.74 18.86
N LEU A 225 19.51 26.33 17.70
CA LEU A 225 18.83 25.37 16.82
C LEU A 225 18.87 23.93 17.36
N LEU A 226 19.94 23.54 18.06
CA LEU A 226 20.02 22.25 18.77
C LEU A 226 19.08 22.21 19.98
N GLU A 227 18.95 23.31 20.72
CA GLU A 227 17.96 23.46 21.80
C GLU A 227 16.52 23.38 21.27
N GLU A 228 16.21 24.06 20.16
CA GLU A 228 14.90 24.00 19.50
C GLU A 228 14.59 22.58 18.99
N MET A 229 15.58 21.89 18.42
CA MET A 229 15.46 20.47 18.03
C MET A 229 15.13 19.57 19.23
N LEU A 230 15.81 19.74 20.37
CA LEU A 230 15.52 18.98 21.59
C LEU A 230 14.12 19.31 22.15
N LEU A 231 13.70 20.56 22.11
CA LEU A 231 12.36 20.98 22.56
C LEU A 231 11.24 20.34 21.72
N ASN A 232 11.40 20.29 20.40
CA ASN A 232 10.44 19.64 19.52
C ASN A 232 10.41 18.12 19.77
N ARG A 233 11.57 17.46 19.88
CA ARG A 233 11.66 16.03 20.25
C ARG A 233 11.00 15.70 21.60
N PHE A 234 11.09 16.61 22.58
CA PHE A 234 10.36 16.48 23.84
C PHE A 234 8.84 16.53 23.63
N ARG A 235 8.34 17.52 22.88
CA ARG A 235 6.90 17.69 22.62
C ARG A 235 6.31 16.49 21.89
N ASP A 236 6.97 16.03 20.84
CA ASP A 236 6.53 14.88 20.03
C ASP A 236 6.45 13.63 20.91
N SER A 237 7.53 13.31 21.64
CA SER A 237 7.58 12.15 22.54
C SER A 237 6.59 12.25 23.71
N ALA A 238 6.36 13.45 24.26
CA ALA A 238 5.36 13.66 25.29
C ALA A 238 3.93 13.43 24.79
N GLN A 239 3.64 13.86 23.56
CA GLN A 239 2.34 13.69 22.92
C GLN A 239 2.07 12.22 22.58
N GLU A 240 3.04 11.50 22.01
CA GLU A 240 2.95 10.05 21.72
C GLU A 240 2.60 9.24 22.98
N VAL A 241 3.33 9.46 24.08
CA VAL A 241 3.06 8.78 25.35
C VAL A 241 1.68 9.17 25.89
N ALA A 242 1.32 10.44 25.81
CA ALA A 242 0.03 10.93 26.29
C ALA A 242 -1.17 10.33 25.52
N ASP A 243 -1.06 10.16 24.20
CA ASP A 243 -2.11 9.57 23.36
C ASP A 243 -2.28 8.07 23.62
N MET A 244 -1.19 7.34 23.81
CA MET A 244 -1.23 5.93 24.21
C MET A 244 -1.97 5.74 25.54
N PHE A 245 -1.64 6.52 26.57
CA PHE A 245 -2.36 6.49 27.85
C PHE A 245 -3.81 6.97 27.74
N GLN A 246 -4.10 7.95 26.87
CA GLN A 246 -5.47 8.39 26.60
C GLN A 246 -6.31 7.27 25.97
N GLY A 247 -5.72 6.43 25.11
CA GLY A 247 -6.34 5.20 24.62
C GLY A 247 -6.70 4.23 25.75
N ILE A 248 -5.78 3.98 26.69
CA ILE A 248 -6.03 3.14 27.87
C ILE A 248 -7.15 3.72 28.74
N PHE A 249 -7.10 5.02 29.07
CA PHE A 249 -8.14 5.69 29.85
C PHE A 249 -9.52 5.64 29.17
N ALA A 250 -9.57 5.76 27.85
CA ALA A 250 -10.82 5.69 27.08
C ALA A 250 -11.44 4.29 27.10
N GLN A 251 -10.64 3.22 27.21
CA GLN A 251 -11.15 1.86 27.39
C GLN A 251 -11.59 1.61 28.84
N LEU A 252 -10.77 1.97 29.83
CA LEU A 252 -11.09 1.80 31.26
C LEU A 252 -12.38 2.53 31.68
N ARG A 253 -12.72 3.65 31.04
CA ARG A 253 -13.94 4.43 31.33
C ARG A 253 -15.21 3.90 30.63
N LYS A 254 -15.14 2.83 29.83
CA LYS A 254 -16.33 2.21 29.25
C LYS A 254 -17.00 1.34 30.31
N ALA A 255 -18.10 1.81 30.87
CA ALA A 255 -18.94 0.97 31.71
C ALA A 255 -19.44 -0.25 30.91
N PRO A 256 -19.22 -1.49 31.38
CA PRO A 256 -19.81 -2.67 30.75
C PRO A 256 -21.33 -2.59 30.85
N LYS A 257 -22.02 -3.31 29.95
CA LYS A 257 -23.49 -3.43 29.97
C LYS A 257 -24.00 -4.83 30.29
N ASN A 258 -23.11 -5.82 30.21
CA ASN A 258 -23.43 -7.23 30.35
C ASN A 258 -22.19 -7.98 30.88
N ILE A 259 -22.38 -9.28 31.13
CA ILE A 259 -21.36 -10.20 31.65
C ILE A 259 -20.14 -10.25 30.72
N GLU A 260 -20.40 -10.35 29.41
CA GLU A 260 -19.38 -10.51 28.38
C GLU A 260 -18.43 -9.30 28.35
N GLN A 261 -18.97 -8.07 28.31
CA GLN A 261 -18.16 -6.84 28.37
C GLN A 261 -17.45 -6.67 29.72
N SER A 262 -18.00 -7.20 30.81
CA SER A 262 -17.35 -7.19 32.13
C SER A 262 -16.10 -8.08 32.12
N THR A 263 -16.19 -9.27 31.53
CA THR A 263 -15.04 -10.17 31.38
C THR A 263 -14.01 -9.63 30.39
N GLU A 264 -14.42 -9.06 29.25
CA GLU A 264 -13.52 -8.39 28.29
C GLU A 264 -12.73 -7.24 28.97
N LEU A 265 -13.41 -6.40 29.77
CA LEU A 265 -12.77 -5.30 30.47
C LEU A 265 -11.80 -5.80 31.56
N ARG A 266 -12.15 -6.89 32.26
CA ARG A 266 -11.27 -7.57 33.23
C ARG A 266 -10.03 -8.18 32.56
N GLU A 267 -10.18 -8.79 31.38
CA GLU A 267 -9.05 -9.29 30.58
C GLU A 267 -8.15 -8.14 30.10
N PHE A 268 -8.74 -7.07 29.55
CA PHE A 268 -7.99 -5.86 29.17
C PHE A 268 -7.20 -5.29 30.36
N MET A 269 -7.85 -5.15 31.52
CA MET A 269 -7.20 -4.69 32.76
C MET A 269 -6.04 -5.59 33.20
N SER A 270 -6.08 -6.89 32.91
CA SER A 270 -4.95 -7.79 33.19
C SER A 270 -3.72 -7.52 32.30
N GLY A 271 -3.93 -7.02 31.08
CA GLY A 271 -2.88 -6.65 30.12
C GLY A 271 -2.28 -5.25 30.33
N VAL A 272 -3.06 -4.30 30.85
CA VAL A 272 -2.61 -2.90 31.07
C VAL A 272 -1.27 -2.77 31.81
N PRO A 273 -0.96 -3.51 32.90
CA PRO A 273 0.36 -3.45 33.55
C PRO A 273 1.53 -3.74 32.62
N GLY A 274 1.33 -4.60 31.61
CA GLY A 274 2.32 -4.91 30.58
C GLY A 274 2.56 -3.72 29.64
N GLU A 275 1.49 -3.07 29.16
CA GLU A 275 1.59 -1.88 28.30
C GLU A 275 2.22 -0.69 29.04
N VAL A 276 1.85 -0.46 30.31
CA VAL A 276 2.48 0.57 31.16
C VAL A 276 3.98 0.30 31.35
N SER A 277 4.38 -0.97 31.45
CA SER A 277 5.80 -1.35 31.53
C SER A 277 6.56 -1.10 30.21
N LYS A 278 5.93 -1.33 29.06
CA LYS A 278 6.52 -1.02 27.74
C LYS A 278 6.74 0.47 27.52
N ALA A 279 5.87 1.32 28.08
CA ALA A 279 5.97 2.78 27.97
C ALA A 279 7.01 3.43 28.90
N ALA A 280 7.51 2.71 29.91
CA ALA A 280 8.51 3.19 30.85
C ALA A 280 9.80 3.76 30.20
N PRO A 281 10.44 3.13 29.19
CA PRO A 281 11.57 3.71 28.47
C PRO A 281 11.25 5.07 27.83
N ASP A 282 10.09 5.21 27.18
CA ASP A 282 9.73 6.45 26.47
C ASP A 282 9.41 7.60 27.43
N ILE A 283 8.73 7.28 28.55
CA ILE A 283 8.56 8.20 29.69
C ILE A 283 9.93 8.69 30.20
N ASN A 284 10.87 7.78 30.42
CA ASN A 284 12.22 8.13 30.91
C ASN A 284 12.99 8.98 29.90
N LYS A 285 12.93 8.66 28.61
CA LYS A 285 13.52 9.44 27.51
C LYS A 285 12.96 10.85 27.46
N CYS A 286 11.64 11.00 27.54
CA CYS A 286 10.94 12.28 27.59
C CYS A 286 11.39 13.14 28.80
N ILE A 287 11.48 12.54 29.99
CA ILE A 287 11.97 13.21 31.21
C ILE A 287 13.47 13.59 31.08
N GLN A 288 14.30 12.75 30.46
CA GLN A 288 15.71 13.04 30.24
C GLN A 288 15.88 14.26 29.33
N ILE A 289 15.16 14.34 28.20
CA ILE A 289 15.22 15.49 27.29
C ILE A 289 14.81 16.78 28.02
N TYR A 290 13.70 16.77 28.77
CA TYR A 290 13.27 17.93 29.55
C TYR A 290 14.33 18.36 30.58
N THR A 291 14.99 17.40 31.24
CA THR A 291 16.04 17.68 32.24
C THR A 291 17.29 18.32 31.60
N VAL A 292 17.60 17.97 30.35
CA VAL A 292 18.67 18.63 29.57
C VAL A 292 18.28 20.07 29.19
N LEU A 293 17.04 20.29 28.75
CA LEU A 293 16.51 21.63 28.44
C LEU A 293 16.46 22.55 29.67
N GLU A 294 16.09 22.03 30.84
CA GLU A 294 16.21 22.75 32.12
C GLU A 294 17.66 23.10 32.45
N GLY A 295 18.60 22.18 32.20
CA GLY A 295 20.02 22.38 32.46
C GLY A 295 20.67 23.50 31.64
N PHE A 296 20.18 23.75 30.42
CA PHE A 296 20.60 24.88 29.57
C PHE A 296 19.76 26.16 29.77
N ALA A 297 18.77 26.14 30.67
CA ALA A 297 17.83 27.24 30.93
C ALA A 297 17.06 27.72 29.68
N VAL A 298 16.71 26.78 28.79
CA VAL A 298 15.89 27.05 27.60
C VAL A 298 14.52 27.62 28.00
N LYS A 299 13.96 28.51 27.17
CA LYS A 299 12.64 29.13 27.43
C LYS A 299 11.49 28.15 27.20
N LEU A 300 11.15 27.39 28.25
CA LEU A 300 10.02 26.47 28.27
C LEU A 300 8.70 27.22 28.56
N THR A 301 7.61 26.76 27.94
CA THR A 301 6.26 27.29 28.19
C THR A 301 5.57 26.58 29.36
N ASN A 302 4.46 27.16 29.84
CA ASN A 302 3.61 26.49 30.83
C ASN A 302 3.01 25.18 30.31
N ASP A 303 2.80 25.04 29.00
CA ASP A 303 2.31 23.79 28.41
C ASP A 303 3.40 22.71 28.43
N ASP A 304 4.64 23.06 28.05
CA ASP A 304 5.77 22.12 28.10
C ASP A 304 5.95 21.53 29.51
N ALA A 305 5.86 22.38 30.54
CA ALA A 305 5.89 21.96 31.93
C ALA A 305 4.69 21.07 32.31
N TYR A 306 3.49 21.38 31.80
CA TYR A 306 2.29 20.56 32.01
C TYR A 306 2.41 19.18 31.35
N GLN A 307 2.90 19.09 30.10
CA GLN A 307 3.10 17.80 29.42
C GLN A 307 4.10 16.91 30.17
N ARG A 308 5.19 17.46 30.73
CA ARG A 308 6.14 16.70 31.58
C ARG A 308 5.42 16.05 32.77
N TRP A 309 4.61 16.82 33.50
CA TRP A 309 3.86 16.32 34.66
C TRP A 309 2.75 15.34 34.27
N ARG A 310 2.10 15.54 33.11
CA ARG A 310 1.12 14.62 32.53
C ARG A 310 1.76 13.26 32.24
N VAL A 311 2.84 13.24 31.45
CA VAL A 311 3.60 12.02 31.09
C VAL A 311 4.09 11.27 32.32
N PHE A 312 4.67 11.97 33.31
CA PHE A 312 5.10 11.36 34.57
C PHE A 312 3.93 10.82 35.42
N GLY A 313 2.77 11.48 35.40
CA GLY A 313 1.59 11.11 36.17
C GLY A 313 0.76 9.98 35.57
N CYS A 314 0.77 9.80 34.25
CA CYS A 314 -0.06 8.85 33.52
C CYS A 314 0.00 7.40 34.03
N PRO A 315 1.17 6.78 34.33
CA PRO A 315 1.25 5.44 34.89
C PRO A 315 0.47 5.30 36.20
N LYS A 316 0.66 6.25 37.14
CA LYS A 316 -0.04 6.23 38.42
C LYS A 316 -1.55 6.43 38.24
N GLN A 317 -1.95 7.42 37.42
CA GLN A 317 -3.36 7.68 37.12
C GLN A 317 -4.05 6.45 36.50
N THR A 318 -3.32 5.64 35.73
CA THR A 318 -3.82 4.39 35.15
C THR A 318 -4.13 3.37 36.24
N PHE A 319 -3.20 3.12 37.16
CA PHE A 319 -3.44 2.19 38.27
C PHE A 319 -4.51 2.69 39.26
N ASP A 320 -4.53 4.00 39.54
CA ASP A 320 -5.56 4.63 40.38
C ASP A 320 -6.97 4.49 39.73
N LEU A 321 -7.07 4.64 38.40
CA LEU A 321 -8.32 4.43 37.65
C LEU A 321 -8.71 2.94 37.58
N MET A 322 -7.76 2.03 37.33
CA MET A 322 -8.01 0.58 37.37
C MET A 322 -8.58 0.14 38.72
N GLY A 323 -8.08 0.69 39.83
CA GLY A 323 -8.62 0.40 41.16
C GLY A 323 -10.05 0.89 41.37
N GLN A 324 -10.43 2.02 40.77
CA GLN A 324 -11.81 2.52 40.77
C GLN A 324 -12.72 1.63 39.91
N VAL A 325 -12.27 1.31 38.69
CA VAL A 325 -13.02 0.47 37.75
C VAL A 325 -13.23 -0.94 38.31
N GLU A 326 -12.22 -1.58 38.91
CA GLU A 326 -12.37 -2.90 39.55
C GLU A 326 -13.47 -2.89 40.63
N HIS A 327 -13.52 -1.82 41.45
CA HIS A 327 -14.54 -1.70 42.51
C HIS A 327 -15.95 -1.49 41.95
N GLU A 328 -16.10 -0.74 40.87
CA GLU A 328 -17.39 -0.58 40.16
C GLU A 328 -17.81 -1.86 39.43
N LEU A 329 -16.85 -2.55 38.81
CA LEU A 329 -17.03 -3.77 38.05
C LEU A 329 -17.50 -4.91 38.97
N VAL A 330 -16.88 -5.11 40.14
CA VAL A 330 -17.35 -6.06 41.18
C VAL A 330 -18.78 -5.78 41.66
N LYS A 331 -19.25 -4.52 41.59
CA LYS A 331 -20.64 -4.16 41.91
C LYS A 331 -21.58 -4.46 40.73
N ALA A 332 -21.14 -4.21 39.49
CA ALA A 332 -21.89 -4.49 38.27
C ALA A 332 -22.06 -6.01 38.04
N GLU A 333 -21.00 -6.80 38.20
CA GLU A 333 -21.01 -8.27 38.09
C GLU A 333 -22.09 -8.90 39.00
N LYS A 334 -22.24 -8.40 40.24
CA LYS A 334 -23.30 -8.85 41.17
C LYS A 334 -24.71 -8.47 40.71
N GLY A 335 -24.85 -7.37 39.97
CA GLY A 335 -26.10 -7.00 39.30
C GLY A 335 -26.43 -7.98 38.19
N TYR A 336 -25.49 -8.17 37.25
CA TYR A 336 -25.68 -9.06 36.10
C TYR A 336 -25.91 -10.52 36.50
N LEU A 337 -25.23 -11.03 37.54
CA LEU A 337 -25.48 -12.37 38.08
C LEU A 337 -26.91 -12.51 38.62
N LYS A 338 -27.45 -11.46 39.26
CA LYS A 338 -28.83 -11.48 39.76
C LYS A 338 -29.85 -11.36 38.63
N GLU A 339 -29.56 -10.55 37.61
CA GLU A 339 -30.38 -10.44 36.40
C GLU A 339 -30.41 -11.77 35.65
N MET A 340 -29.25 -12.42 35.44
CA MET A 340 -29.14 -13.75 34.85
C MET A 340 -29.92 -14.82 35.64
N GLN A 341 -29.87 -14.79 36.96
CA GLN A 341 -30.66 -15.71 37.80
C GLN A 341 -32.17 -15.50 37.64
N GLN A 342 -32.63 -14.27 37.40
CA GLN A 342 -34.03 -14.00 37.06
C GLN A 342 -34.34 -14.51 35.65
N GLU A 343 -33.48 -14.23 34.65
CA GLU A 343 -33.64 -14.74 33.28
C GLU A 343 -33.71 -16.28 33.26
N GLN A 344 -32.94 -16.98 34.09
CA GLN A 344 -32.97 -18.44 34.25
C GLN A 344 -34.27 -18.94 34.91
N SER A 345 -34.79 -18.24 35.92
CA SER A 345 -36.08 -18.57 36.54
C SER A 345 -37.25 -18.39 35.56
N ASP A 346 -37.27 -17.27 34.84
CA ASP A 346 -38.28 -16.97 33.83
C ASP A 346 -38.18 -17.98 32.65
N PHE A 347 -36.97 -18.43 32.33
CA PHE A 347 -36.71 -19.46 31.32
C PHE A 347 -37.27 -20.83 31.73
N ASP A 348 -37.10 -21.25 32.98
CA ASP A 348 -37.65 -22.53 33.47
C ASP A 348 -39.19 -22.52 33.45
N GLU A 349 -39.84 -21.41 33.81
CA GLU A 349 -41.29 -21.24 33.65
C GLU A 349 -41.71 -21.36 32.17
N ASN A 350 -40.97 -20.71 31.27
CA ASN A 350 -41.21 -20.82 29.82
C ASN A 350 -41.02 -22.24 29.26
N LEU A 351 -40.11 -23.04 29.82
CA LEU A 351 -39.94 -24.46 29.46
C LEU A 351 -41.11 -25.32 29.92
N VAL A 352 -41.69 -25.05 31.11
CA VAL A 352 -42.90 -25.72 31.59
C VAL A 352 -44.10 -25.40 30.69
N ASP A 353 -44.27 -24.13 30.32
CA ASP A 353 -45.32 -23.72 29.37
C ASP A 353 -45.14 -24.36 27.99
N LEU A 354 -43.91 -24.46 27.49
CA LEU A 354 -43.61 -25.14 26.23
C LEU A 354 -43.93 -26.64 26.31
N ALA A 355 -43.58 -27.33 27.41
CA ALA A 355 -43.93 -28.72 27.62
C ALA A 355 -45.45 -28.93 27.64
N GLY A 356 -46.19 -28.06 28.34
CA GLY A 356 -47.65 -28.08 28.35
C GLY A 356 -48.26 -27.91 26.94
N ILE A 357 -47.68 -27.02 26.12
CA ILE A 357 -48.10 -26.87 24.72
C ILE A 357 -47.81 -28.14 23.92
N VAL A 358 -46.60 -28.73 24.03
CA VAL A 358 -46.22 -29.96 23.32
C VAL A 358 -47.20 -31.11 23.64
N ASP A 359 -47.61 -31.27 24.89
CA ASP A 359 -48.59 -32.30 25.28
C ASP A 359 -49.98 -32.09 24.67
N THR A 360 -50.40 -30.85 24.39
CA THR A 360 -51.67 -30.61 23.66
C THR A 360 -51.62 -31.12 22.21
N PHE A 361 -50.44 -31.21 21.59
CA PHE A 361 -50.34 -31.67 20.20
C PHE A 361 -50.67 -33.15 20.01
N ALA A 362 -50.60 -33.97 21.06
CA ALA A 362 -51.07 -35.36 21.04
C ALA A 362 -52.60 -35.47 20.87
N GLN A 363 -53.35 -34.39 21.16
CA GLN A 363 -54.82 -34.39 21.17
C GLN A 363 -55.43 -34.07 19.79
N TYR A 364 -54.65 -33.52 18.85
CA TYR A 364 -55.12 -33.24 17.48
C TYR A 364 -55.57 -34.53 16.78
N SER A 365 -56.68 -34.42 16.06
CA SER A 365 -57.39 -35.60 15.52
C SER A 365 -58.05 -35.37 14.17
N SER A 366 -57.77 -34.26 13.50
CA SER A 366 -58.32 -33.89 12.20
C SER A 366 -57.33 -33.06 11.40
N LEU A 367 -57.39 -33.19 10.07
CA LEU A 367 -56.65 -32.38 9.11
C LEU A 367 -57.37 -31.06 8.76
N ALA A 368 -58.59 -30.84 9.26
CA ALA A 368 -59.43 -29.70 8.87
C ALA A 368 -58.80 -28.32 9.12
N ASN A 369 -58.02 -28.17 10.19
CA ASN A 369 -57.34 -26.92 10.56
C ASN A 369 -55.82 -27.01 10.34
N ILE A 370 -55.34 -27.81 9.37
CA ILE A 370 -53.91 -28.09 9.21
C ILE A 370 -53.02 -26.85 9.11
N LYS A 371 -53.52 -25.75 8.52
CA LYS A 371 -52.80 -24.47 8.45
C LYS A 371 -52.56 -23.83 9.82
N GLU A 372 -53.58 -23.79 10.68
CA GLU A 372 -53.48 -23.28 12.06
C GLU A 372 -52.54 -24.16 12.89
N ILE A 373 -52.62 -25.48 12.72
CA ILE A 373 -51.72 -26.44 13.37
C ILE A 373 -50.27 -26.22 12.90
N TYR A 374 -50.05 -26.00 11.60
CA TYR A 374 -48.74 -25.68 11.04
C TYR A 374 -48.15 -24.37 11.59
N GLU A 375 -48.94 -23.29 11.61
CA GLU A 375 -48.52 -21.99 12.17
C GLU A 375 -48.13 -22.12 13.66
N ASN A 376 -48.90 -22.90 14.44
CA ASN A 376 -48.54 -23.22 15.83
C ASN A 376 -47.27 -24.08 15.94
N VAL A 377 -47.04 -25.04 15.02
CA VAL A 377 -45.79 -25.83 14.99
C VAL A 377 -44.58 -24.94 14.70
N VAL A 378 -44.68 -24.01 13.75
CA VAL A 378 -43.60 -23.05 13.45
C VAL A 378 -43.29 -22.20 14.68
N SER A 379 -44.32 -21.67 15.37
CA SER A 379 -44.16 -20.91 16.61
C SER A 379 -43.44 -21.70 17.71
N VAL A 380 -43.80 -22.97 17.93
CA VAL A 380 -43.13 -23.83 18.94
C VAL A 380 -41.69 -24.18 18.50
N ASN A 381 -41.44 -24.43 17.21
CA ASN A 381 -40.08 -24.63 16.69
C ASN A 381 -39.19 -23.39 16.94
N ASP A 382 -39.70 -22.18 16.69
CA ASP A 382 -38.96 -20.94 16.91
C ASP A 382 -38.68 -20.73 18.40
N ARG A 383 -39.67 -20.93 19.28
CA ARG A 383 -39.47 -20.86 20.75
C ARG A 383 -38.46 -21.90 21.27
N LEU A 384 -38.48 -23.14 20.77
CA LEU A 384 -37.50 -24.17 21.15
C LEU A 384 -36.08 -23.88 20.62
N ARG A 385 -35.96 -23.18 19.48
CA ARG A 385 -34.67 -22.71 18.95
C ARG A 385 -34.13 -21.56 19.79
N GLU A 386 -34.98 -20.59 20.12
CA GLU A 386 -34.62 -19.48 21.03
C GLU A 386 -34.20 -20.01 22.40
N ALA A 387 -34.97 -20.94 22.96
CA ALA A 387 -34.64 -21.57 24.24
C ALA A 387 -33.29 -22.30 24.21
N SER A 388 -32.96 -22.98 23.10
CA SER A 388 -31.64 -23.60 22.90
C SER A 388 -30.50 -22.59 22.77
N SER A 389 -30.79 -21.38 22.29
CA SER A 389 -29.83 -20.28 22.24
C SER A 389 -29.61 -19.67 23.64
N GLN A 390 -30.69 -19.45 24.40
CA GLN A 390 -30.64 -18.95 25.77
C GLN A 390 -29.89 -19.91 26.70
N ALA A 391 -30.20 -21.22 26.68
CA ALA A 391 -29.48 -22.24 27.45
C ALA A 391 -27.96 -22.24 27.19
N LYS A 392 -27.53 -22.04 25.93
CA LYS A 392 -26.10 -21.90 25.59
C LYS A 392 -25.50 -20.60 26.11
N LEU A 393 -26.26 -19.51 26.05
CA LEU A 393 -25.84 -18.20 26.56
C LEU A 393 -25.65 -18.23 28.08
N PHE A 394 -26.58 -18.84 28.82
CA PHE A 394 -26.46 -19.04 30.28
C PHE A 394 -25.21 -19.87 30.62
N ASN A 395 -25.04 -21.04 30.01
CA ASN A 395 -23.86 -21.89 30.26
C ASN A 395 -22.53 -21.17 29.91
N SER A 396 -22.54 -20.31 28.88
CA SER A 396 -21.38 -19.47 28.54
C SER A 396 -21.11 -18.41 29.62
N ARG A 397 -22.14 -17.75 30.13
CA ARG A 397 -22.03 -16.71 31.17
C ARG A 397 -21.61 -17.28 32.53
N GLU A 398 -22.15 -18.44 32.89
CA GLU A 398 -21.72 -19.21 34.06
C GLU A 398 -20.23 -19.56 33.96
N ALA A 399 -19.77 -20.05 32.80
CA ALA A 399 -18.36 -20.36 32.56
C ALA A 399 -17.45 -19.11 32.62
N LEU A 400 -17.89 -17.96 32.10
CA LEU A 400 -17.14 -16.69 32.20
C LEU A 400 -16.94 -16.22 33.66
N PHE A 401 -17.85 -16.59 34.57
CA PHE A 401 -17.73 -16.35 36.02
C PHE A 401 -17.19 -17.53 36.81
N GLY A 402 -16.82 -18.64 36.18
CA GLY A 402 -16.32 -19.84 36.84
C GLY A 402 -17.35 -20.57 37.72
N GLN A 403 -18.65 -20.43 37.40
CA GLN A 403 -19.73 -21.19 38.03
C GLN A 403 -19.89 -22.57 37.36
N GLU A 404 -20.52 -23.52 38.07
CA GLU A 404 -20.92 -24.80 37.50
C GLU A 404 -22.04 -24.58 36.48
N SER A 405 -21.95 -25.20 35.30
CA SER A 405 -22.94 -25.01 34.24
C SER A 405 -24.29 -25.65 34.57
N SER A 406 -25.37 -24.93 34.31
CA SER A 406 -26.73 -25.40 34.50
C SER A 406 -27.10 -26.58 33.58
N ASP A 407 -27.85 -27.54 34.14
CA ASP A 407 -28.28 -28.74 33.42
C ASP A 407 -29.60 -28.51 32.67
N TYR A 408 -29.48 -28.26 31.37
CA TYR A 408 -30.62 -28.11 30.44
C TYR A 408 -30.98 -29.40 29.67
N THR A 409 -30.69 -30.59 30.23
CA THR A 409 -31.10 -31.89 29.64
C THR A 409 -32.62 -31.99 29.40
N HIS A 410 -33.44 -31.38 30.25
CA HIS A 410 -34.90 -31.34 30.06
C HIS A 410 -35.31 -30.69 28.73
N LEU A 411 -34.64 -29.61 28.30
CA LEU A 411 -34.89 -29.01 26.98
C LEU A 411 -34.53 -29.97 25.83
N GLN A 412 -33.44 -30.73 25.95
CA GLN A 412 -33.05 -31.71 24.93
C GLN A 412 -34.07 -32.87 24.85
N GLN A 413 -34.61 -33.29 25.99
CA GLN A 413 -35.70 -34.25 26.05
C GLN A 413 -36.96 -33.69 25.38
N LEU A 414 -37.37 -32.46 25.74
CA LEU A 414 -38.53 -31.78 25.16
C LEU A 414 -38.42 -31.62 23.63
N GLN A 415 -37.25 -31.23 23.12
CA GLN A 415 -37.00 -31.16 21.66
C GLN A 415 -37.15 -32.54 20.99
N LYS A 416 -36.57 -33.59 21.58
CA LYS A 416 -36.67 -34.98 21.06
C LYS A 416 -38.10 -35.52 21.11
N GLU A 417 -38.89 -35.06 22.07
CA GLU A 417 -40.29 -35.39 22.25
C GLU A 417 -41.21 -34.63 21.29
N TRP A 418 -40.86 -33.39 20.97
CA TRP A 418 -41.54 -32.53 20.00
C TRP A 418 -41.28 -32.91 18.54
N GLU A 419 -40.05 -33.33 18.21
CA GLU A 419 -39.58 -33.61 16.85
C GLU A 419 -40.57 -34.44 15.99
N PRO A 420 -41.21 -35.53 16.48
CA PRO A 420 -42.16 -36.29 15.67
C PRO A 420 -43.43 -35.50 15.33
N PHE A 421 -43.95 -34.67 16.24
CA PHE A 421 -45.12 -33.84 15.97
C PHE A 421 -44.78 -32.75 14.95
N SER A 422 -43.64 -32.08 15.13
CA SER A 422 -43.14 -31.07 14.19
C SER A 422 -42.98 -31.64 12.78
N GLN A 423 -42.25 -32.75 12.65
CA GLN A 423 -42.05 -33.45 11.38
C GLN A 423 -43.37 -33.87 10.72
N LEU A 424 -44.34 -34.39 11.48
CA LEU A 424 -45.63 -34.80 10.95
C LEU A 424 -46.37 -33.62 10.33
N TRP A 425 -46.64 -32.58 11.12
CA TRP A 425 -47.56 -31.51 10.72
C TRP A 425 -46.95 -30.61 9.64
N VAL A 426 -45.63 -30.37 9.67
CA VAL A 426 -44.90 -29.70 8.57
C VAL A 426 -45.00 -30.52 7.29
N THR A 427 -44.68 -31.82 7.35
CA THR A 427 -44.75 -32.68 6.15
C THR A 427 -46.16 -32.79 5.61
N ALA A 428 -47.16 -32.93 6.49
CA ALA A 428 -48.57 -33.05 6.11
C ALA A 428 -49.13 -31.76 5.50
N TYR A 429 -48.76 -30.58 6.04
CA TYR A 429 -49.18 -29.28 5.49
C TYR A 429 -48.67 -29.12 4.05
N HIS A 430 -47.34 -29.24 3.86
CA HIS A 430 -46.74 -29.14 2.53
C HIS A 430 -47.26 -30.22 1.59
N TRP A 431 -47.40 -31.47 2.07
CA TRP A 431 -47.94 -32.56 1.26
C TRP A 431 -49.35 -32.28 0.72
N LEU A 432 -50.29 -31.82 1.56
CA LEU A 432 -51.66 -31.55 1.11
C LEU A 432 -51.69 -30.38 0.11
N GLU A 433 -50.93 -29.31 0.37
CA GLU A 433 -50.87 -28.15 -0.53
C GLU A 433 -50.19 -28.50 -1.88
N ASP A 434 -49.09 -29.25 -1.85
CA ASP A 434 -48.32 -29.60 -3.04
C ASP A 434 -48.99 -30.70 -3.87
N SER A 435 -49.53 -31.75 -3.24
CA SER A 435 -50.18 -32.84 -3.95
C SER A 435 -51.45 -32.38 -4.69
N GLU A 436 -52.22 -31.44 -4.12
CA GLU A 436 -53.35 -30.83 -4.82
C GLU A 436 -52.90 -30.03 -6.06
N LYS A 437 -51.83 -29.22 -5.91
CA LYS A 437 -51.22 -28.46 -7.02
C LYS A 437 -50.65 -29.37 -8.11
N TRP A 438 -49.93 -30.42 -7.76
CA TRP A 438 -49.33 -31.33 -8.75
C TRP A 438 -50.39 -32.17 -9.48
N MET A 439 -51.47 -32.55 -8.79
CA MET A 439 -52.55 -33.35 -9.38
C MET A 439 -53.46 -32.54 -10.30
N ASN A 440 -53.90 -31.35 -9.87
CA ASN A 440 -54.93 -30.57 -10.55
C ASN A 440 -54.40 -29.30 -11.25
N GLY A 441 -53.20 -28.83 -10.93
CA GLY A 441 -52.59 -27.65 -11.52
C GLY A 441 -51.95 -27.90 -12.90
N PRO A 442 -51.49 -26.84 -13.59
CA PRO A 442 -50.86 -26.97 -14.89
C PRO A 442 -49.56 -27.77 -14.79
N PHE A 443 -49.44 -28.89 -15.52
CA PHE A 443 -48.27 -29.75 -15.44
C PHE A 443 -46.97 -29.01 -15.81
N HIS A 444 -47.05 -27.99 -16.67
CA HIS A 444 -45.90 -27.18 -17.07
C HIS A 444 -45.36 -26.23 -15.98
N GLU A 445 -46.08 -26.03 -14.88
CA GLU A 445 -45.63 -25.25 -13.71
C GLU A 445 -44.94 -26.12 -12.65
N ILE A 446 -45.11 -27.44 -12.71
CA ILE A 446 -44.54 -28.38 -11.73
C ILE A 446 -43.00 -28.38 -11.83
N ASP A 447 -42.32 -28.05 -10.74
CA ASP A 447 -40.90 -28.38 -10.57
C ASP A 447 -40.77 -29.87 -10.23
N ALA A 448 -40.32 -30.65 -11.21
CA ALA A 448 -40.14 -32.08 -11.08
C ALA A 448 -39.08 -32.48 -10.04
N LYS A 449 -38.02 -31.68 -9.89
CA LYS A 449 -36.95 -31.95 -8.93
C LYS A 449 -37.43 -31.68 -7.51
N TYR A 450 -38.18 -30.59 -7.31
CA TYR A 450 -38.83 -30.32 -6.02
C TYR A 450 -39.85 -31.42 -5.68
N CYS A 451 -40.68 -31.83 -6.65
CA CYS A 451 -41.66 -32.92 -6.47
C CYS A 451 -40.99 -34.23 -6.03
N GLU A 452 -39.96 -34.69 -6.74
CA GLU A 452 -39.20 -35.90 -6.40
C GLU A 452 -38.59 -35.80 -4.99
N GLN A 453 -37.96 -34.66 -4.67
CA GLN A 453 -37.31 -34.44 -3.38
C GLN A 453 -38.31 -34.38 -2.22
N SER A 454 -39.45 -33.68 -2.42
CA SER A 454 -40.51 -33.54 -1.41
C SER A 454 -41.18 -34.88 -1.13
N VAL A 455 -41.55 -35.66 -2.15
CA VAL A 455 -42.11 -37.03 -2.00
C VAL A 455 -41.10 -37.96 -1.31
N THR A 456 -39.86 -38.00 -1.80
CA THR A 456 -38.83 -38.90 -1.26
C THR A 456 -38.44 -38.56 0.18
N THR A 457 -38.38 -37.26 0.51
CA THR A 457 -38.05 -36.81 1.86
C THR A 457 -39.23 -36.99 2.79
N GLY A 458 -40.44 -36.62 2.38
CA GLY A 458 -41.69 -36.81 3.14
C GLY A 458 -41.92 -38.27 3.50
N ALA A 459 -41.75 -39.21 2.56
CA ALA A 459 -41.86 -40.65 2.82
C ALA A 459 -40.84 -41.13 3.89
N LYS A 460 -39.59 -40.67 3.81
CA LYS A 460 -38.52 -41.01 4.77
C LYS A 460 -38.74 -40.38 6.13
N THR A 461 -39.20 -39.13 6.17
CA THR A 461 -39.55 -38.39 7.38
C THR A 461 -40.70 -39.10 8.08
N LEU A 462 -41.86 -39.27 7.42
CA LEU A 462 -43.02 -39.92 8.03
C LEU A 462 -42.75 -41.38 8.44
N PHE A 463 -41.88 -42.12 7.74
CA PHE A 463 -41.46 -43.45 8.21
C PHE A 463 -40.73 -43.39 9.57
N LYS A 464 -39.87 -42.37 9.79
CA LYS A 464 -39.24 -42.14 11.10
C LYS A 464 -40.24 -41.62 12.12
N THR A 465 -41.09 -40.67 11.72
CA THR A 465 -42.12 -40.05 12.56
C THR A 465 -43.12 -41.08 13.09
N VAL A 466 -43.65 -41.96 12.24
CA VAL A 466 -44.52 -43.08 12.64
C VAL A 466 -43.82 -43.97 13.67
N LYS A 467 -42.56 -44.37 13.44
CA LYS A 467 -41.77 -45.15 14.42
C LYS A 467 -41.43 -44.41 15.71
N GLY A 468 -41.46 -43.08 15.69
CA GLY A 468 -41.32 -42.23 16.87
C GLY A 468 -42.61 -42.20 17.69
N LEU A 469 -43.73 -41.92 17.02
CA LEU A 469 -45.07 -41.85 17.61
C LEU A 469 -45.58 -43.23 18.08
N GLU A 470 -45.16 -44.34 17.47
CA GLU A 470 -45.46 -45.71 17.93
C GLU A 470 -44.94 -46.03 19.34
N LYS A 471 -44.03 -45.21 19.89
CA LYS A 471 -43.51 -45.34 21.26
C LYS A 471 -44.31 -44.54 22.29
N ARG A 472 -45.32 -43.78 21.85
CA ARG A 472 -46.18 -42.93 22.67
C ARG A 472 -47.59 -43.53 22.73
N GLU A 473 -48.06 -43.84 23.94
CA GLU A 473 -49.40 -44.40 24.16
C GLU A 473 -50.52 -43.35 24.00
N ASP A 474 -50.19 -42.08 24.26
CA ASP A 474 -51.03 -40.88 24.15
C ASP A 474 -51.31 -40.47 22.69
N ALA A 475 -50.36 -40.70 21.78
CA ALA A 475 -50.38 -40.16 20.42
C ALA A 475 -51.23 -40.95 19.39
N GLY A 476 -52.08 -41.89 19.84
CA GLY A 476 -52.74 -42.88 18.96
C GLY A 476 -53.56 -42.29 17.79
N LYS A 477 -54.18 -41.11 17.96
CA LYS A 477 -54.93 -40.42 16.89
C LYS A 477 -53.98 -39.76 15.87
N VAL A 478 -52.95 -39.07 16.37
CA VAL A 478 -51.92 -38.41 15.57
C VAL A 478 -51.10 -39.44 14.77
N LEU A 479 -50.85 -40.61 15.36
CA LEU A 479 -50.22 -41.75 14.70
C LEU A 479 -51.04 -42.28 13.52
N GLN A 480 -52.38 -42.27 13.61
CA GLN A 480 -53.23 -42.65 12.48
C GLN A 480 -53.10 -41.63 11.34
N ILE A 481 -53.16 -40.33 11.64
CA ILE A 481 -52.94 -39.25 10.65
C ILE A 481 -51.58 -39.42 9.96
N ALA A 482 -50.51 -39.72 10.72
CA ALA A 482 -49.18 -39.97 10.18
C ALA A 482 -49.14 -41.17 9.21
N ARG A 483 -49.88 -42.24 9.50
CA ARG A 483 -50.03 -43.40 8.61
C ARG A 483 -50.85 -43.07 7.37
N ASP A 484 -51.93 -42.30 7.51
CA ASP A 484 -52.80 -41.90 6.41
C ASP A 484 -52.06 -41.00 5.40
N ILE A 485 -51.36 -39.96 5.88
CA ILE A 485 -50.52 -39.09 5.02
C ILE A 485 -49.36 -39.87 4.40
N LYS A 486 -48.71 -40.76 5.15
CA LYS A 486 -47.67 -41.64 4.58
C LYS A 486 -48.24 -42.52 3.46
N GLY A 487 -49.44 -43.09 3.65
CA GLY A 487 -50.12 -43.90 2.65
C GLY A 487 -50.45 -43.10 1.38
N GLN A 488 -50.80 -41.82 1.49
CA GLN A 488 -50.98 -40.93 0.34
C GLN A 488 -49.67 -40.68 -0.41
N ILE A 489 -48.57 -40.41 0.30
CA ILE A 489 -47.24 -40.21 -0.30
C ILE A 489 -46.75 -41.51 -0.98
N ASP A 490 -46.89 -42.65 -0.31
CA ASP A 490 -46.55 -43.96 -0.88
C ASP A 490 -47.37 -44.25 -2.16
N ALA A 491 -48.66 -43.92 -2.16
CA ALA A 491 -49.55 -44.07 -3.32
C ALA A 491 -49.25 -43.08 -4.46
N PHE A 492 -48.59 -41.96 -4.17
CA PHE A 492 -48.15 -40.99 -5.18
C PHE A 492 -46.75 -41.28 -5.75
N GLN A 493 -45.92 -42.01 -5.00
CA GLN A 493 -44.55 -42.33 -5.39
C GLN A 493 -44.41 -42.94 -6.82
N PRO A 494 -45.35 -43.75 -7.35
CA PRO A 494 -45.31 -44.24 -8.74
C PRO A 494 -45.48 -43.17 -9.82
N TYR A 495 -46.08 -42.00 -9.52
CA TYR A 495 -46.23 -40.90 -10.49
C TYR A 495 -44.96 -40.06 -10.65
N VAL A 496 -44.08 -40.05 -9.65
CA VAL A 496 -42.88 -39.19 -9.64
C VAL A 496 -41.99 -39.39 -10.88
N PRO A 497 -41.70 -40.63 -11.37
CA PRO A 497 -40.89 -40.80 -12.58
C PRO A 497 -41.58 -40.33 -13.87
N ILE A 498 -42.92 -40.29 -13.91
CA ILE A 498 -43.67 -39.67 -15.02
C ILE A 498 -43.47 -38.15 -14.99
N VAL A 499 -43.56 -37.55 -13.79
CA VAL A 499 -43.30 -36.12 -13.59
C VAL A 499 -41.88 -35.76 -14.01
N THR A 500 -40.86 -36.47 -13.51
CA THR A 500 -39.45 -36.17 -13.85
C THR A 500 -39.11 -36.44 -15.31
N GLY A 501 -39.64 -37.52 -15.90
CA GLY A 501 -39.43 -37.84 -17.31
C GLY A 501 -40.03 -36.80 -18.26
N LEU A 502 -41.32 -36.48 -18.11
CA LEU A 502 -42.03 -35.57 -19.02
C LEU A 502 -41.72 -34.08 -18.79
N ARG A 503 -41.21 -33.71 -17.61
CA ARG A 503 -40.76 -32.33 -17.31
C ARG A 503 -39.30 -32.06 -17.67
N ASN A 504 -38.60 -33.04 -18.26
CA ASN A 504 -37.23 -32.83 -18.69
C ASN A 504 -37.17 -31.70 -19.77
N PRO A 505 -36.36 -30.64 -19.60
CA PRO A 505 -36.26 -29.56 -20.59
C PRO A 505 -35.76 -30.00 -21.98
N GLY A 506 -35.21 -31.21 -22.09
CA GLY A 506 -34.83 -31.84 -23.36
C GLY A 506 -35.99 -32.43 -24.15
N MET A 507 -37.21 -32.42 -23.60
CA MET A 507 -38.40 -32.83 -24.34
C MET A 507 -38.59 -31.94 -25.58
N ARG A 508 -38.88 -32.59 -26.71
CA ARG A 508 -39.07 -32.02 -28.05
C ARG A 508 -40.21 -32.80 -28.72
N GLU A 509 -40.74 -32.31 -29.83
CA GLU A 509 -41.86 -32.93 -30.56
C GLU A 509 -41.66 -34.45 -30.77
N ARG A 510 -40.48 -34.87 -31.28
CA ARG A 510 -40.10 -36.28 -31.43
C ARG A 510 -40.23 -37.16 -30.18
N HIS A 511 -40.14 -36.57 -28.98
CA HIS A 511 -40.30 -37.26 -27.70
C HIS A 511 -41.77 -37.34 -27.29
N TRP A 512 -42.53 -36.27 -27.50
CA TRP A 512 -43.98 -36.25 -27.32
C TRP A 512 -44.70 -37.20 -28.27
N THR A 513 -44.26 -37.32 -29.53
CA THR A 513 -44.77 -38.32 -30.49
C THR A 513 -44.58 -39.74 -29.95
N GLN A 514 -43.38 -40.08 -29.45
CA GLN A 514 -43.10 -41.41 -28.89
C GLN A 514 -43.93 -41.71 -27.63
N VAL A 515 -44.17 -40.71 -26.76
CA VAL A 515 -45.07 -40.86 -25.61
C VAL A 515 -46.52 -41.06 -26.09
N SER A 516 -46.95 -40.32 -27.12
CA SER A 516 -48.30 -40.41 -27.69
C SER A 516 -48.58 -41.76 -28.34
N GLU A 517 -47.65 -42.25 -29.17
CA GLU A 517 -47.71 -43.58 -29.80
C GLU A 517 -47.79 -44.70 -28.76
N LEU A 518 -47.03 -44.56 -27.67
CA LEU A 518 -46.94 -45.56 -26.62
C LEU A 518 -48.18 -45.61 -25.71
N VAL A 519 -48.82 -44.46 -25.47
CA VAL A 519 -50.06 -44.32 -24.68
C VAL A 519 -51.32 -44.48 -25.57
N GLY A 520 -51.18 -44.53 -26.89
CA GLY A 520 -52.27 -44.68 -27.85
C GLY A 520 -53.20 -43.46 -27.96
N ASN A 521 -52.81 -42.33 -27.38
CA ASN A 521 -53.56 -41.07 -27.34
C ASN A 521 -52.60 -39.91 -27.61
N GLU A 522 -53.10 -38.80 -28.15
CA GLU A 522 -52.25 -37.62 -28.35
C GLU A 522 -51.84 -37.02 -27.00
N VAL A 523 -50.53 -36.83 -26.78
CA VAL A 523 -49.94 -36.29 -25.54
C VAL A 523 -48.93 -35.21 -25.91
N ASN A 524 -49.36 -33.95 -25.83
CA ASN A 524 -48.50 -32.80 -26.13
C ASN A 524 -48.69 -31.66 -25.11
N PRO A 525 -47.74 -30.71 -24.97
CA PRO A 525 -47.86 -29.59 -24.04
C PRO A 525 -48.97 -28.57 -24.33
N ASN A 526 -49.63 -28.65 -25.49
CA ASN A 526 -50.68 -27.74 -25.94
C ASN A 526 -52.10 -28.28 -25.67
N MET A 527 -52.25 -29.41 -24.99
CA MET A 527 -53.55 -29.98 -24.61
C MET A 527 -54.30 -29.08 -23.62
N GLU A 528 -55.62 -28.94 -23.76
CA GLU A 528 -56.45 -28.13 -22.86
C GLU A 528 -56.41 -28.61 -21.39
N GLU A 529 -56.32 -29.94 -21.16
CA GLU A 529 -56.22 -30.54 -19.83
C GLU A 529 -54.83 -31.14 -19.55
N PHE A 530 -53.76 -30.35 -19.74
CA PHE A 530 -52.36 -30.76 -19.46
C PHE A 530 -52.03 -30.75 -17.95
N ALA A 531 -52.61 -31.71 -17.21
CA ALA A 531 -52.41 -31.91 -15.76
C ALA A 531 -52.07 -33.39 -15.43
N LEU A 532 -51.41 -33.65 -14.30
CA LEU A 532 -50.99 -35.01 -13.91
C LEU A 532 -52.18 -35.98 -13.78
N LYS A 533 -53.32 -35.51 -13.27
CA LYS A 533 -54.55 -36.30 -13.16
C LYS A 533 -55.03 -36.83 -14.52
N SER A 534 -54.89 -36.05 -15.59
CA SER A 534 -55.24 -36.47 -16.96
C SER A 534 -54.34 -37.63 -17.42
N PHE A 535 -53.04 -37.57 -17.10
CA PHE A 535 -52.07 -38.64 -17.42
C PHE A 535 -52.38 -39.95 -16.71
N ILE A 536 -52.96 -39.90 -15.51
CA ILE A 536 -53.47 -41.08 -14.80
C ILE A 536 -54.65 -41.68 -15.55
N SER A 537 -55.63 -40.87 -15.99
CA SER A 537 -56.75 -41.37 -16.79
C SER A 537 -56.36 -41.91 -18.17
N LEU A 538 -55.22 -41.48 -18.71
CA LEU A 538 -54.63 -41.97 -19.95
C LEU A 538 -53.81 -43.27 -19.78
N GLY A 539 -53.70 -43.82 -18.56
CA GLY A 539 -53.01 -45.09 -18.32
C GLY A 539 -51.48 -45.02 -18.32
N MET A 540 -50.87 -43.83 -18.19
CA MET A 540 -49.40 -43.69 -18.20
C MET A 540 -48.67 -44.46 -17.08
N LEU A 541 -49.39 -44.86 -16.03
CA LEU A 541 -48.86 -45.72 -14.96
C LEU A 541 -48.35 -47.08 -15.45
N ASP A 542 -48.97 -47.66 -16.48
CA ASP A 542 -48.54 -48.97 -17.03
C ASP A 542 -47.22 -48.86 -17.83
N HIS A 543 -46.75 -47.62 -18.04
CA HIS A 543 -45.69 -47.26 -18.95
C HIS A 543 -44.57 -46.41 -18.32
N VAL A 544 -44.55 -46.30 -16.99
CA VAL A 544 -43.62 -45.46 -16.20
C VAL A 544 -42.16 -45.63 -16.61
N SER A 545 -41.68 -46.87 -16.77
CA SER A 545 -40.28 -47.14 -17.14
C SER A 545 -39.92 -46.50 -18.48
N THR A 546 -40.71 -46.75 -19.52
CA THR A 546 -40.42 -46.25 -20.87
C THR A 546 -40.58 -44.74 -20.98
N ILE A 547 -41.53 -44.15 -20.24
CA ILE A 547 -41.67 -42.69 -20.15
C ILE A 547 -40.45 -42.06 -19.48
N SER A 548 -39.94 -42.67 -18.40
CA SER A 548 -38.70 -42.26 -17.73
C SER A 548 -37.50 -42.39 -18.68
N ASP A 549 -37.38 -43.49 -19.43
CA ASP A 549 -36.31 -43.71 -20.41
C ASP A 549 -36.33 -42.67 -21.54
N ILE A 550 -37.52 -42.28 -22.03
CA ILE A 550 -37.69 -41.20 -23.02
C ILE A 550 -37.24 -39.86 -22.43
N GLY A 551 -37.64 -39.55 -21.20
CA GLY A 551 -37.22 -38.34 -20.47
C GLY A 551 -35.71 -38.27 -20.28
N ASP A 552 -35.09 -39.35 -19.79
CA ASP A 552 -33.64 -39.48 -19.61
C ASP A 552 -32.87 -39.34 -20.92
N ARG A 553 -33.37 -39.95 -22.00
CA ARG A 553 -32.80 -39.78 -23.34
C ARG A 553 -32.87 -38.32 -23.77
N SER A 554 -34.01 -37.66 -23.55
CA SER A 554 -34.22 -36.26 -23.91
C SER A 554 -33.23 -35.31 -23.19
N GLY A 555 -32.95 -35.55 -21.90
CA GLY A 555 -31.96 -34.77 -21.15
C GLY A 555 -30.53 -34.98 -21.65
N LYS A 556 -30.18 -36.20 -22.07
CA LYS A 556 -28.87 -36.50 -22.67
C LYS A 556 -28.72 -35.88 -24.07
N GLU A 557 -29.80 -35.85 -24.86
CA GLU A 557 -29.86 -35.13 -26.13
C GLU A 557 -29.69 -33.61 -25.93
N LEU A 558 -30.39 -32.99 -24.96
CA LEU A 558 -30.23 -31.57 -24.63
C LEU A 558 -28.81 -31.22 -24.18
N SER A 559 -28.14 -32.13 -23.46
CA SER A 559 -26.74 -31.95 -23.06
C SER A 559 -25.81 -31.82 -24.26
N ILE A 560 -26.05 -32.62 -25.32
CA ILE A 560 -25.31 -32.54 -26.59
C ILE A 560 -25.64 -31.24 -27.33
N GLU A 561 -26.93 -30.90 -27.49
CA GLU A 561 -27.42 -29.64 -28.09
C GLU A 561 -26.76 -28.42 -27.44
N THR A 562 -26.70 -28.42 -26.10
CA THR A 562 -26.12 -27.33 -25.29
C THR A 562 -24.61 -27.26 -25.41
N GLN A 563 -23.91 -28.42 -25.37
CA GLN A 563 -22.45 -28.47 -25.55
C GLN A 563 -22.04 -27.97 -26.94
N LEU A 564 -22.68 -28.45 -28.01
CA LEU A 564 -22.42 -28.00 -29.38
C LEU A 564 -22.67 -26.49 -29.53
N THR A 565 -23.82 -26.01 -29.06
CA THR A 565 -24.16 -24.56 -29.09
C THR A 565 -23.13 -23.71 -28.34
N ASN A 566 -22.67 -24.16 -27.17
CA ASN A 566 -21.69 -23.43 -26.37
C ASN A 566 -20.30 -23.42 -27.03
N MET A 567 -19.87 -24.54 -27.62
CA MET A 567 -18.62 -24.58 -28.38
C MET A 567 -18.65 -23.63 -29.58
N MET A 568 -19.75 -23.59 -30.33
CA MET A 568 -19.92 -22.66 -31.44
C MET A 568 -19.88 -21.20 -30.98
N ARG A 569 -20.55 -20.85 -29.87
CA ARG A 569 -20.52 -19.49 -29.29
C ARG A 569 -19.17 -19.07 -28.73
N ALA A 570 -18.34 -20.00 -28.26
CA ALA A 570 -16.99 -19.67 -27.76
C ALA A 570 -16.11 -19.01 -28.83
N TRP A 571 -16.42 -19.22 -30.11
CA TRP A 571 -15.73 -18.59 -31.23
C TRP A 571 -16.10 -17.12 -31.48
N ASP A 572 -17.24 -16.64 -30.98
CA ASP A 572 -17.69 -15.26 -31.22
C ASP A 572 -16.75 -14.22 -30.58
N SER A 573 -16.08 -14.59 -29.49
CA SER A 573 -15.05 -13.77 -28.83
C SER A 573 -13.64 -13.95 -29.39
N MET A 574 -13.37 -15.01 -30.16
CA MET A 574 -12.01 -15.37 -30.57
C MET A 574 -11.54 -14.59 -31.80
N LYS A 575 -10.48 -13.80 -31.64
CA LYS A 575 -9.92 -12.92 -32.67
C LYS A 575 -8.40 -12.98 -32.67
N PHE A 576 -7.79 -13.02 -33.85
CA PHE A 576 -6.36 -12.87 -33.98
C PHE A 576 -5.93 -11.42 -33.75
N ASP A 577 -4.82 -11.21 -33.04
CA ASP A 577 -4.20 -9.89 -32.93
C ASP A 577 -3.34 -9.63 -34.17
N CYS A 578 -3.73 -8.61 -34.94
CA CYS A 578 -3.04 -8.07 -36.11
C CYS A 578 -3.00 -6.53 -36.06
N SER A 579 -3.02 -5.96 -34.85
CA SER A 579 -3.14 -4.51 -34.61
C SER A 579 -1.95 -3.67 -35.10
N GLU A 580 -0.75 -4.25 -35.14
CA GLU A 580 0.49 -3.54 -35.48
C GLU A 580 1.18 -4.13 -36.72
N PRO A 581 1.68 -3.28 -37.65
CA PRO A 581 2.57 -3.72 -38.71
C PRO A 581 3.87 -4.34 -38.19
N TYR A 582 4.35 -5.37 -38.86
CA TYR A 582 5.61 -6.04 -38.55
C TYR A 582 6.81 -5.20 -39.01
N ARG A 583 7.55 -4.63 -38.05
CA ARG A 583 8.73 -3.78 -38.31
C ARG A 583 8.37 -2.66 -39.31
N THR A 584 9.27 -2.36 -40.25
CA THR A 584 9.07 -1.43 -41.37
C THR A 584 8.45 -2.08 -42.62
N THR A 585 7.88 -3.29 -42.52
CA THR A 585 7.53 -4.09 -43.72
C THR A 585 6.14 -3.84 -44.31
N GLU A 586 5.35 -2.90 -43.76
CA GLU A 586 3.98 -2.55 -44.20
C GLU A 586 2.98 -3.75 -44.27
N THR A 587 3.26 -4.84 -43.55
CA THR A 587 2.37 -6.01 -43.45
C THR A 587 2.30 -6.52 -42.02
N TYR A 588 1.24 -7.27 -41.70
CA TYR A 588 0.98 -7.78 -40.36
C TYR A 588 1.56 -9.18 -40.16
N ILE A 589 1.63 -9.62 -38.91
CA ILE A 589 1.84 -11.02 -38.49
C ILE A 589 0.72 -11.42 -37.52
N LEU A 590 0.39 -12.71 -37.50
CA LEU A 590 -0.60 -13.30 -36.61
C LEU A 590 0.00 -13.44 -35.21
N LYS A 591 -0.52 -12.66 -34.26
CA LYS A 591 -0.26 -12.76 -32.80
C LYS A 591 -1.47 -13.40 -32.11
N GLY A 592 -1.28 -13.99 -30.93
CA GLY A 592 -2.36 -14.63 -30.15
C GLY A 592 -2.83 -15.99 -30.70
N ALA A 593 -1.99 -16.69 -31.45
CA ALA A 593 -2.35 -18.00 -32.03
C ALA A 593 -2.61 -19.07 -30.96
N ASP A 594 -1.88 -19.01 -29.84
CA ASP A 594 -1.84 -20.08 -28.83
C ASP A 594 -3.20 -20.30 -28.15
N GLU A 595 -3.96 -19.22 -27.90
CA GLU A 595 -5.32 -19.30 -27.36
C GLU A 595 -6.30 -19.95 -28.35
N VAL A 596 -6.14 -19.65 -29.64
CA VAL A 596 -6.94 -20.26 -30.71
C VAL A 596 -6.60 -21.74 -30.87
N ILE A 597 -5.32 -22.11 -30.85
CA ILE A 597 -4.88 -23.52 -30.91
C ILE A 597 -5.46 -24.30 -29.73
N ALA A 598 -5.31 -23.79 -28.50
CA ALA A 598 -5.83 -24.45 -27.31
C ALA A 598 -7.35 -24.69 -27.38
N LEU A 599 -8.12 -23.73 -27.90
CA LEU A 599 -9.57 -23.90 -28.09
C LEU A 599 -9.89 -24.92 -29.20
N ILE A 600 -9.14 -24.96 -30.31
CA ILE A 600 -9.33 -25.98 -31.35
C ILE A 600 -9.09 -27.37 -30.76
N ASP A 601 -7.97 -27.58 -30.07
CA ASP A 601 -7.59 -28.89 -29.52
C ASP A 601 -8.61 -29.38 -28.48
N GLU A 602 -9.05 -28.50 -27.56
CA GLU A 602 -10.11 -28.81 -26.59
C GLU A 602 -11.42 -29.19 -27.31
N GLN A 603 -11.88 -28.38 -28.26
CA GLN A 603 -13.14 -28.62 -28.94
C GLN A 603 -13.10 -29.84 -29.87
N ILE A 604 -11.95 -30.21 -30.45
CA ILE A 604 -11.80 -31.46 -31.20
C ILE A 604 -12.07 -32.65 -30.28
N VAL A 605 -11.46 -32.68 -29.09
CA VAL A 605 -11.67 -33.78 -28.11
C VAL A 605 -13.12 -33.84 -27.64
N VAL A 606 -13.75 -32.71 -27.33
CA VAL A 606 -15.16 -32.64 -26.91
C VAL A 606 -16.10 -33.06 -28.05
N THR A 607 -15.87 -32.59 -29.28
CA THR A 607 -16.68 -32.96 -30.46
C THR A 607 -16.57 -34.45 -30.74
N GLN A 608 -15.36 -35.02 -30.66
CA GLN A 608 -15.12 -36.45 -30.82
C GLN A 608 -15.84 -37.27 -29.73
N ALA A 609 -15.86 -36.81 -28.48
CA ALA A 609 -16.64 -37.45 -27.42
C ALA A 609 -18.15 -37.45 -27.70
N MET A 610 -18.68 -36.37 -28.30
CA MET A 610 -20.08 -36.33 -28.75
C MET A 610 -20.35 -37.25 -29.96
N GLN A 611 -19.41 -37.43 -30.89
CA GLN A 611 -19.52 -38.41 -31.98
C GLN A 611 -19.63 -39.86 -31.49
N PHE A 612 -19.05 -40.19 -30.33
CA PHE A 612 -19.18 -41.50 -29.70
C PHE A 612 -20.40 -41.64 -28.76
N SER A 613 -21.15 -40.57 -28.50
CA SER A 613 -22.35 -40.64 -27.66
C SER A 613 -23.48 -41.40 -28.36
N PRO A 614 -24.13 -42.39 -27.72
CA PRO A 614 -25.24 -43.13 -28.31
C PRO A 614 -26.51 -42.25 -28.52
N PHE A 615 -26.51 -41.03 -27.98
CA PHE A 615 -27.59 -40.05 -28.06
C PHE A 615 -27.38 -38.98 -29.16
N ASN A 616 -26.30 -39.07 -29.93
CA ASN A 616 -25.95 -38.07 -30.94
C ASN A 616 -26.85 -38.07 -32.20
N LYS A 617 -27.66 -39.11 -32.43
CA LYS A 617 -28.39 -39.32 -33.68
C LYS A 617 -29.14 -38.09 -34.23
N PRO A 618 -29.83 -37.26 -33.42
CA PRO A 618 -30.55 -36.09 -33.94
C PRO A 618 -29.63 -34.95 -34.43
N PHE A 619 -28.38 -34.92 -33.94
CA PHE A 619 -27.41 -33.85 -34.17
C PHE A 619 -26.19 -34.32 -34.97
N LYS A 620 -26.22 -35.55 -35.51
CA LYS A 620 -25.05 -36.19 -36.09
C LYS A 620 -24.43 -35.35 -37.21
N ASP A 621 -25.24 -34.90 -38.15
CA ASP A 621 -24.76 -34.13 -39.31
C ASP A 621 -24.15 -32.78 -38.88
N GLU A 622 -24.69 -32.15 -37.82
CA GLU A 622 -24.13 -30.91 -37.25
C GLU A 622 -22.81 -31.14 -36.52
N ILE A 623 -22.70 -32.22 -35.74
CA ILE A 623 -21.48 -32.61 -35.02
C ILE A 623 -20.38 -33.00 -36.00
N ASP A 624 -20.70 -33.79 -37.03
CA ASP A 624 -19.74 -34.24 -38.04
C ASP A 624 -19.23 -33.04 -38.88
N ALA A 625 -20.12 -32.14 -39.31
CA ALA A 625 -19.73 -30.91 -39.99
C ALA A 625 -18.89 -29.96 -39.10
N TRP A 626 -19.16 -29.91 -37.79
CA TRP A 626 -18.35 -29.15 -36.84
C TRP A 626 -16.96 -29.77 -36.65
N ALA A 627 -16.87 -31.10 -36.56
CA ALA A 627 -15.60 -31.82 -36.45
C ALA A 627 -14.72 -31.60 -37.70
N GLU A 628 -15.28 -31.73 -38.90
CA GLU A 628 -14.58 -31.44 -40.16
C GLU A 628 -14.06 -29.99 -40.21
N LYS A 629 -14.87 -29.03 -39.75
CA LYS A 629 -14.49 -27.62 -39.70
C LYS A 629 -13.33 -27.36 -38.72
N LEU A 630 -13.38 -27.94 -37.52
CA LEU A 630 -12.30 -27.80 -36.53
C LEU A 630 -11.00 -28.42 -37.01
N LEU A 631 -11.04 -29.60 -37.64
CA LEU A 631 -9.88 -30.25 -38.23
C LEU A 631 -9.26 -29.40 -39.36
N TYR A 632 -10.10 -28.87 -40.27
CA TYR A 632 -9.63 -27.96 -41.32
C TYR A 632 -8.95 -26.71 -40.75
N MET A 633 -9.52 -26.12 -39.69
CA MET A 633 -8.95 -24.96 -39.02
C MET A 633 -7.61 -25.27 -38.35
N SER A 634 -7.47 -26.44 -37.74
CA SER A 634 -6.22 -26.93 -37.13
C SER A 634 -5.11 -26.99 -38.18
N GLU A 635 -5.33 -27.76 -39.25
CA GLU A 635 -4.37 -27.89 -40.36
C GLU A 635 -4.04 -26.55 -41.02
N CYS A 636 -5.06 -25.69 -41.20
CA CYS A 636 -4.89 -24.37 -41.81
C CYS A 636 -4.03 -23.44 -40.93
N LEU A 637 -4.23 -23.46 -39.60
CA LEU A 637 -3.47 -22.62 -38.67
C LEU A 637 -2.03 -23.10 -38.51
N ASP A 638 -1.80 -24.41 -38.47
CA ASP A 638 -0.46 -25.00 -38.48
C ASP A 638 0.31 -24.65 -39.76
N GLY A 639 -0.36 -24.80 -40.92
CA GLY A 639 0.17 -24.38 -42.21
C GLY A 639 0.54 -22.90 -42.24
N TRP A 640 -0.35 -22.02 -41.75
CA TRP A 640 -0.16 -20.57 -41.64
C TRP A 640 1.05 -20.23 -40.75
N LEU A 641 1.13 -20.82 -39.55
CA LEU A 641 2.22 -20.56 -38.61
C LEU A 641 3.58 -21.09 -39.13
N LYS A 642 3.61 -22.19 -39.88
CA LYS A 642 4.83 -22.63 -40.57
C LYS A 642 5.28 -21.58 -41.60
N VAL A 643 4.37 -21.07 -42.43
CA VAL A 643 4.67 -19.99 -43.40
C VAL A 643 5.17 -18.75 -42.66
N GLN A 644 4.51 -18.33 -41.57
CA GLN A 644 4.90 -17.15 -40.80
C GLN A 644 6.35 -17.24 -40.30
N ARG A 645 6.72 -18.37 -39.67
CA ARG A 645 8.08 -18.59 -39.13
C ARG A 645 9.12 -18.53 -40.24
N ALA A 646 8.88 -19.20 -41.37
CA ALA A 646 9.80 -19.22 -42.50
C ALA A 646 9.89 -17.84 -43.21
N TRP A 647 8.76 -17.16 -43.41
CA TRP A 647 8.72 -15.82 -44.00
C TRP A 647 9.43 -14.79 -43.11
N MET A 648 9.23 -14.78 -41.79
CA MET A 648 9.93 -13.88 -40.87
C MET A 648 11.46 -14.07 -40.86
N TYR A 649 11.93 -15.29 -41.12
CA TYR A 649 13.35 -15.61 -41.26
C TYR A 649 13.92 -15.15 -42.61
N LEU A 650 13.19 -15.41 -43.71
CA LEU A 650 13.65 -15.15 -45.08
C LEU A 650 13.46 -13.69 -45.53
N GLN A 651 12.47 -12.97 -44.98
CA GLN A 651 12.15 -11.59 -45.38
C GLN A 651 13.35 -10.63 -45.29
N PRO A 652 14.10 -10.53 -44.16
CA PRO A 652 15.24 -9.62 -44.08
C PRO A 652 16.42 -10.00 -45.00
N ILE A 653 16.47 -11.25 -45.47
CA ILE A 653 17.54 -11.78 -46.30
C ILE A 653 17.27 -11.43 -47.78
N PHE A 654 16.03 -11.64 -48.24
CA PHE A 654 15.61 -11.35 -49.61
C PHE A 654 15.18 -9.89 -49.84
N ASP A 655 15.10 -9.07 -48.79
CA ASP A 655 15.02 -7.60 -48.90
C ASP A 655 16.31 -6.99 -49.48
N SER A 656 17.46 -7.67 -49.32
CA SER A 656 18.73 -7.24 -49.91
C SER A 656 18.71 -7.35 -51.44
N PRO A 657 18.95 -6.25 -52.18
CA PRO A 657 18.96 -6.27 -53.64
C PRO A 657 20.10 -7.11 -54.23
N ASP A 658 21.16 -7.38 -53.46
CA ASP A 658 22.32 -8.13 -53.93
C ASP A 658 22.19 -9.64 -53.71
N ILE A 659 21.40 -10.08 -52.71
CA ILE A 659 20.92 -11.47 -52.65
C ILE A 659 19.94 -11.75 -53.78
N MET A 660 19.00 -10.83 -54.05
CA MET A 660 18.06 -10.96 -55.17
C MET A 660 18.74 -11.10 -56.55
N LYS A 661 19.96 -10.58 -56.72
CA LYS A 661 20.80 -10.79 -57.92
C LYS A 661 21.49 -12.15 -57.93
N GLN A 662 21.97 -12.64 -56.78
CA GLN A 662 22.71 -13.90 -56.67
C GLN A 662 21.80 -15.14 -56.62
N LEU A 663 20.58 -15.01 -56.11
CA LEU A 663 19.55 -16.05 -56.03
C LEU A 663 18.25 -15.62 -56.75
N PRO A 664 18.28 -15.48 -58.09
CA PRO A 664 17.15 -14.92 -58.85
C PRO A 664 15.95 -15.88 -59.00
N THR A 665 16.15 -17.19 -58.80
CA THR A 665 15.07 -18.20 -58.88
C THR A 665 14.31 -18.26 -57.56
N GLU A 666 15.06 -18.35 -56.46
CA GLU A 666 14.59 -18.39 -55.08
C GLU A 666 13.93 -17.05 -54.73
N GLY A 667 14.56 -15.93 -55.09
CA GLY A 667 14.00 -14.59 -54.89
C GLY A 667 12.67 -14.36 -55.63
N LYS A 668 12.46 -14.99 -56.81
CA LYS A 668 11.16 -14.96 -57.49
C LYS A 668 10.09 -15.76 -56.74
N LYS A 669 10.43 -16.95 -56.24
CA LYS A 669 9.53 -17.77 -55.39
C LYS A 669 9.19 -17.05 -54.09
N PHE A 670 10.19 -16.49 -53.41
CA PHE A 670 9.98 -15.72 -52.18
C PHE A 670 9.03 -14.53 -52.42
N ARG A 671 9.21 -13.76 -53.50
CA ARG A 671 8.28 -12.65 -53.85
C ARG A 671 6.85 -13.11 -54.15
N LEU A 672 6.67 -14.30 -54.73
CA LEU A 672 5.34 -14.87 -54.95
C LEU A 672 4.66 -15.22 -53.62
N VAL A 673 5.41 -15.81 -52.67
CA VAL A 673 4.91 -16.10 -51.32
C VAL A 673 4.65 -14.81 -50.53
N ASP A 674 5.55 -13.84 -50.57
CA ASP A 674 5.39 -12.53 -49.91
C ASP A 674 4.15 -11.77 -50.42
N SER A 675 3.88 -11.81 -51.73
CA SER A 675 2.66 -11.22 -52.30
C SER A 675 1.37 -11.92 -51.81
N LYS A 676 1.37 -13.26 -51.72
CA LYS A 676 0.25 -14.04 -51.15
C LYS A 676 0.09 -13.76 -49.65
N TRP A 677 1.19 -13.74 -48.89
CA TRP A 677 1.24 -13.42 -47.47
C TRP A 677 0.58 -12.06 -47.19
N ARG A 678 1.04 -11.01 -47.86
CA ARG A 678 0.49 -9.64 -47.75
C ARG A 678 -0.99 -9.58 -48.08
N GLN A 679 -1.43 -10.26 -49.14
CA GLN A 679 -2.84 -10.30 -49.53
C GLN A 679 -3.71 -10.96 -48.45
N THR A 680 -3.27 -12.08 -47.88
CA THR A 680 -4.03 -12.78 -46.83
C THR A 680 -4.01 -12.02 -45.51
N MET A 681 -2.86 -11.47 -45.10
CA MET A 681 -2.76 -10.68 -43.87
C MET A 681 -3.57 -9.37 -43.95
N ALA A 682 -3.68 -8.75 -45.12
CA ALA A 682 -4.56 -7.60 -45.32
C ALA A 682 -6.06 -7.97 -45.21
N ARG A 683 -6.46 -9.18 -45.64
CA ARG A 683 -7.83 -9.69 -45.43
C ARG A 683 -8.09 -10.01 -43.95
N LEU A 684 -7.12 -10.63 -43.27
CA LEU A 684 -7.20 -10.92 -41.83
C LEU A 684 -7.33 -9.63 -40.99
N HIS A 685 -6.63 -8.55 -41.36
CA HIS A 685 -6.80 -7.26 -40.70
C HIS A 685 -8.21 -6.67 -40.87
N GLN A 686 -8.88 -6.94 -42.01
CA GLN A 686 -10.28 -6.51 -42.22
C GLN A 686 -11.29 -7.37 -41.45
N ASN A 687 -10.99 -8.65 -41.23
CA ASN A 687 -11.82 -9.57 -40.46
C ASN A 687 -10.96 -10.47 -39.57
N SER A 688 -10.77 -10.05 -38.31
CA SER A 688 -9.90 -10.73 -37.35
C SER A 688 -10.54 -11.93 -36.65
N ALA A 689 -11.82 -12.25 -36.92
CA ALA A 689 -12.52 -13.37 -36.27
C ALA A 689 -11.88 -14.72 -36.64
N ALA A 690 -11.32 -15.42 -35.64
CA ALA A 690 -10.44 -16.57 -35.87
C ALA A 690 -11.15 -17.72 -36.61
N LEU A 691 -12.41 -18.00 -36.25
CA LEU A 691 -13.27 -18.99 -36.90
C LEU A 691 -13.46 -18.70 -38.40
N GLN A 692 -13.71 -17.44 -38.77
CA GLN A 692 -13.94 -17.06 -40.16
C GLN A 692 -12.63 -16.99 -40.96
N ALA A 693 -11.55 -16.55 -40.32
CA ALA A 693 -10.23 -16.46 -40.94
C ALA A 693 -9.65 -17.84 -41.29
N CYS A 694 -9.73 -18.81 -40.37
CA CYS A 694 -9.18 -20.16 -40.59
C CYS A 694 -10.11 -21.08 -41.38
N SER A 695 -11.39 -20.75 -41.56
CA SER A 695 -12.33 -21.53 -42.39
C SER A 695 -12.55 -20.95 -43.80
N MET A 696 -11.63 -20.11 -44.31
CA MET A 696 -11.69 -19.63 -45.70
C MET A 696 -11.35 -20.75 -46.68
N GLU A 697 -12.23 -21.01 -47.63
CA GLU A 697 -12.05 -22.05 -48.66
C GLU A 697 -10.76 -21.84 -49.48
N GLY A 698 -10.02 -22.92 -49.73
CA GLY A 698 -8.73 -22.89 -50.43
C GLY A 698 -7.55 -22.28 -49.66
N LEU A 699 -7.75 -21.76 -48.44
CA LEU A 699 -6.67 -21.13 -47.67
C LEU A 699 -5.58 -22.13 -47.25
N LEU A 700 -5.98 -23.33 -46.81
CA LEU A 700 -5.07 -24.42 -46.50
C LEU A 700 -4.16 -24.77 -47.71
N GLU A 701 -4.71 -24.81 -48.92
CA GLU A 701 -3.93 -25.05 -50.13
C GLU A 701 -2.94 -23.91 -50.43
N ILE A 702 -3.35 -22.65 -50.20
CA ILE A 702 -2.47 -21.49 -50.33
C ILE A 702 -1.26 -21.63 -49.39
N TRP A 703 -1.48 -22.01 -48.13
CA TRP A 703 -0.41 -22.20 -47.15
C TRP A 703 0.45 -23.43 -47.41
N ASN A 704 -0.12 -24.55 -47.85
CA ASN A 704 0.65 -25.73 -48.22
C ASN A 704 1.57 -25.47 -49.42
N ASN A 705 1.05 -24.79 -50.46
CA ASN A 705 1.86 -24.35 -51.60
C ASN A 705 2.93 -23.32 -51.19
N ALA A 706 2.60 -22.36 -50.33
CA ALA A 706 3.55 -21.37 -49.84
C ALA A 706 4.66 -22.02 -49.00
N ASN A 707 4.33 -22.98 -48.12
CA ASN A 707 5.31 -23.76 -47.37
C ASN A 707 6.25 -24.54 -48.30
N ALA A 708 5.73 -25.19 -49.34
CA ALA A 708 6.55 -25.91 -50.31
C ALA A 708 7.50 -24.97 -51.10
N ASP A 709 7.03 -23.78 -51.49
CA ASP A 709 7.89 -22.77 -52.11
C ASP A 709 8.95 -22.23 -51.14
N LEU A 710 8.61 -21.97 -49.88
CA LEU A 710 9.56 -21.50 -48.86
C LEU A 710 10.60 -22.58 -48.49
N ASP A 711 10.20 -23.85 -48.39
CA ASP A 711 11.13 -24.97 -48.15
C ASP A 711 12.16 -25.08 -49.31
N MET A 712 11.75 -24.83 -50.57
CA MET A 712 12.67 -24.74 -51.71
C MET A 712 13.58 -23.50 -51.66
N VAL A 713 13.05 -22.34 -51.27
CA VAL A 713 13.82 -21.09 -51.10
C VAL A 713 14.87 -21.24 -50.01
N GLN A 714 14.49 -21.83 -48.87
CA GLN A 714 15.40 -22.07 -47.76
C GLN A 714 16.52 -23.04 -48.15
N LYS A 715 16.20 -24.13 -48.85
CA LYS A 715 17.22 -25.05 -49.36
C LYS A 715 18.21 -24.36 -50.31
N GLY A 716 17.71 -23.59 -51.29
CA GLY A 716 18.58 -22.85 -52.22
C GLY A 716 19.45 -21.79 -51.53
N LEU A 717 18.94 -21.18 -50.44
CA LEU A 717 19.72 -20.29 -49.59
C LEU A 717 20.81 -21.04 -48.80
N ASP A 718 20.49 -22.19 -48.20
CA ASP A 718 21.47 -23.02 -47.47
C ASP A 718 22.59 -23.52 -48.40
N ASP A 719 22.25 -24.01 -49.60
CA ASP A 719 23.23 -24.43 -50.64
C ASP A 719 24.18 -23.27 -51.04
N TYR A 720 23.65 -22.05 -51.14
CA TYR A 720 24.44 -20.84 -51.41
C TYR A 720 25.32 -20.42 -50.22
N LEU A 721 24.80 -20.49 -48.99
CA LEU A 721 25.57 -20.18 -47.78
C LEU A 721 26.74 -21.16 -47.60
N GLU A 722 26.55 -22.45 -47.89
CA GLU A 722 27.62 -23.44 -47.84
C GLU A 722 28.67 -23.20 -48.94
N THR A 723 28.25 -22.78 -50.13
CA THR A 723 29.16 -22.33 -51.20
C THR A 723 30.01 -21.12 -50.74
N LYS A 724 29.44 -20.16 -50.02
CA LYS A 724 30.17 -19.01 -49.45
C LYS A 724 31.06 -19.39 -48.27
N ARG A 725 30.71 -20.38 -47.45
CA ARG A 725 31.59 -20.95 -46.41
C ARG A 725 32.84 -21.57 -47.01
N GLY A 726 32.71 -22.32 -48.11
CA GLY A 726 33.85 -22.86 -48.85
C GLY A 726 34.83 -21.81 -49.35
N ALA A 727 34.36 -20.59 -49.66
CA ALA A 727 35.20 -19.46 -50.06
C ALA A 727 35.88 -18.73 -48.87
N PHE A 728 35.31 -18.80 -47.67
CA PHE A 728 35.80 -18.05 -46.49
C PHE A 728 35.70 -18.88 -45.20
N ALA A 729 36.80 -19.54 -44.84
CA ALA A 729 36.88 -20.49 -43.72
C ALA A 729 36.39 -19.95 -42.35
N ARG A 730 36.34 -18.62 -42.14
CA ARG A 730 35.81 -18.02 -40.90
C ARG A 730 34.31 -18.23 -40.71
N PHE A 731 33.52 -18.49 -41.77
CA PHE A 731 32.07 -18.66 -41.65
C PHE A 731 31.63 -20.06 -41.16
N TYR A 732 32.54 -21.02 -41.05
CA TYR A 732 32.25 -22.31 -40.39
C TYR A 732 31.99 -22.19 -38.89
N PHE A 733 32.42 -21.10 -38.24
CA PHE A 733 32.18 -20.83 -36.81
C PHE A 733 30.83 -20.13 -36.52
N LEU A 734 30.02 -19.85 -37.55
CA LEU A 734 28.69 -19.27 -37.40
C LEU A 734 27.61 -20.26 -37.81
N SER A 735 26.58 -20.42 -36.97
CA SER A 735 25.39 -21.20 -37.28
C SER A 735 24.60 -20.58 -38.45
N ASN A 736 23.83 -21.38 -39.18
CA ASN A 736 23.05 -20.91 -40.35
C ASN A 736 22.12 -19.75 -39.99
N ALA A 737 21.66 -19.63 -38.74
CA ALA A 737 20.82 -18.53 -38.28
C ALA A 737 21.58 -17.20 -37.99
N ARG A 738 22.92 -17.21 -37.87
CA ARG A 738 23.74 -16.01 -37.58
C ARG A 738 24.46 -15.43 -38.80
N ILE A 739 24.70 -16.23 -39.85
CA ILE A 739 25.32 -15.75 -41.10
C ILE A 739 24.43 -14.74 -41.86
N PRO A 740 23.09 -14.89 -41.94
CA PRO A 740 22.25 -14.02 -42.74
C PRO A 740 21.94 -12.65 -42.12
N ALA A 741 22.54 -12.29 -40.99
CA ALA A 741 22.33 -10.98 -40.38
C ALA A 741 22.72 -9.87 -41.40
N PRO A 742 21.91 -8.81 -41.59
CA PRO A 742 22.13 -7.83 -42.66
C PRO A 742 23.55 -7.24 -42.68
N ALA A 743 24.15 -6.98 -41.51
CA ALA A 743 25.53 -6.49 -41.39
C ALA A 743 26.60 -7.50 -41.85
N VAL A 744 26.35 -8.81 -41.71
CA VAL A 744 27.24 -9.88 -42.19
C VAL A 744 27.08 -10.08 -43.70
N LEU A 745 25.84 -9.96 -44.19
CA LEU A 745 25.51 -10.02 -45.62
C LEU A 745 26.11 -8.86 -46.41
N ASP A 746 26.01 -7.64 -45.88
CA ASP A 746 26.56 -6.44 -46.50
C ASP A 746 28.11 -6.47 -46.51
N CYS A 747 28.73 -7.01 -45.44
CA CYS A 747 30.15 -7.37 -45.45
C CYS A 747 30.50 -8.43 -46.50
N LEU A 748 29.70 -9.49 -46.65
CA LEU A 748 29.88 -10.56 -47.63
C LEU A 748 29.83 -10.06 -49.08
N VAL A 749 28.96 -9.10 -49.38
CA VAL A 749 28.87 -8.46 -50.71
C VAL A 749 30.07 -7.53 -50.93
N ARG A 750 30.44 -6.70 -49.95
CA ARG A 750 31.59 -5.77 -50.05
C ARG A 750 32.95 -6.47 -50.11
N LEU A 751 33.09 -7.67 -49.54
CA LEU A 751 34.31 -8.50 -49.61
C LEU A 751 34.38 -9.37 -50.88
N GLY A 752 33.36 -9.33 -51.74
CA GLY A 752 33.31 -10.04 -53.02
C GLY A 752 33.59 -9.18 -54.25
N HIS A 753 34.13 -7.96 -54.05
CA HIS A 753 34.44 -6.96 -55.08
C HIS A 753 35.93 -6.60 -55.10
#